data_AF-A0A3Q7GCD7-F1
#
_entry.id   AF-A0A3Q7GCD7-F1
#
_cell.length_a   1.000
_cell.length_b   1.000
_cell.length_c   1.000
_cell.angle_alpha   90.00
_cell.angle_beta   90.00
_cell.angle_gamma   90.00
#
_symmetry.space_group_name_H-M   'P 1'
#
loop_
_entity.id
_entity.type
_entity.pdbx_description
1 polymer ?
#
loop_
_entity_poly.entity_id
_entity_poly.type
_entity_poly.pdbx_seq_one_letter_code
_entity_poly.pdbx_strand_id
1 'polypeptide(L)'
;MAASASSRGFTAPIGAAKLPTVEVFPTLPNGFVEFRRKKRSSTGGFFSIQCCCSDSVMPIRGGSGSGNGVDKGDDGRFDSKKITANYMRTQASSPMPFASPQSRFVSKPEKFFSRCTPRSSGPKSRDSPPKRDTGIANEKDWGISMLNDNVNETGVNEDGSTWYRESGEDLGDNGYRCRWTRMGGQSSDGTLEWKETWWEKSDWTGYKELGVEKSGKNVEGDAWWETWREVLHQDEWSNLARIERSAQKQAKSGTENAGWYENWWEKYDAKGWTEKGAHKYGRLNEQSWWEKWGEHYDGRGSVLKWYIPICCVSNLASDSGPLDIVELWWRHFGNYWTDKWAETELGTKWGDKWEEKFFAGIGSRQGETWHVSPVGDRWSRTWGEEHFGNGKVHKYGKSTTGESWDIVVDEGTYYEAEPHYGWADVVGNSSQLLSIQPRDRPPDRSEPLFPPGIFNRSVTKEELNRSRIAVCIVGGARRFELTGPSIIQKILKEYPNSDLYLHSPLDSNAYKLSLLKTAPRISAIKIFKPKTIKETEFQVRVLSARGSPNGIQGLLQYFNLVEGCLTMIQAYQHKNNFTYDWIIRTRVDGYWNSPLSSEDFIPGTYLVPSGSSYGGLNDRFGLGDYNTSVVALSRLSLIPELDAARYHLLNSEGAFKAQLTIHRVPYISKRLPFCVVSDRSYDFPPPRFGVPVAALSSPGPLSGAKCRPCTPPCTHHCVGLTMNKLYRGWSWTDWTNNTLQLCDAHAEWESGWEKIFDQVAGNKLAAARQRVENLKMEQCVKDFAELMKKTAYWEAPPVYKTLDFL
;
A
#
# COMPACT_ATOMS: atom_id res chain seq x y z
N MET A 1 -5.22 33.38 32.13
CA MET A 1 -5.62 32.55 33.29
C MET A 1 -5.69 31.09 32.84
N ALA A 2 -4.72 30.26 33.23
CA ALA A 2 -4.69 28.86 32.82
C ALA A 2 -5.48 27.96 33.78
N ALA A 3 -6.31 27.08 33.23
CA ALA A 3 -6.97 26.00 33.97
C ALA A 3 -6.63 24.66 33.31
N SER A 4 -6.06 23.74 34.07
CA SER A 4 -5.66 22.41 33.61
C SER A 4 -6.86 21.47 33.49
N ALA A 5 -6.95 20.74 32.38
CA ALA A 5 -8.00 19.74 32.16
C ALA A 5 -7.46 18.32 32.47
N SER A 6 -7.78 17.82 33.67
CA SER A 6 -7.58 16.42 34.05
C SER A 6 -8.58 15.52 33.32
N SER A 7 -8.09 14.42 32.75
CA SER A 7 -8.92 13.33 32.21
C SER A 7 -9.63 12.58 33.34
N ARG A 8 -10.88 12.97 33.62
CA ARG A 8 -11.77 12.23 34.52
C ARG A 8 -12.48 11.12 33.74
N GLY A 9 -12.21 9.87 34.11
CA GLY A 9 -12.99 8.73 33.63
C GLY A 9 -14.44 8.81 34.10
N PHE A 10 -15.38 8.50 33.20
CA PHE A 10 -16.80 8.41 33.53
C PHE A 10 -17.18 6.95 33.79
N THR A 11 -17.52 6.64 35.05
CA THR A 11 -18.24 5.42 35.42
C THR A 11 -19.72 5.74 35.59
N ALA A 12 -20.58 4.92 34.97
CA ALA A 12 -22.03 4.93 35.18
C ALA A 12 -22.53 3.49 35.41
N PRO A 13 -23.61 3.28 36.19
CA PRO A 13 -23.86 2.00 36.84
C PRO A 13 -24.66 1.00 35.99
N ILE A 14 -24.26 -0.26 36.01
CA ILE A 14 -25.05 -1.38 35.46
C ILE A 14 -26.00 -1.92 36.54
N GLY A 15 -27.30 -1.88 36.26
CA GLY A 15 -28.32 -2.58 37.05
C GLY A 15 -28.30 -4.08 36.75
N ALA A 16 -28.32 -4.92 37.80
CA ALA A 16 -28.20 -6.36 37.64
C ALA A 16 -29.45 -6.99 37.01
N ALA A 17 -29.25 -7.77 35.94
CA ALA A 17 -30.21 -8.74 35.43
C ALA A 17 -29.57 -10.15 35.46
N LYS A 18 -30.23 -11.10 36.14
CA LYS A 18 -29.83 -12.51 36.17
C LYS A 18 -30.46 -13.26 34.99
N LEU A 19 -29.77 -14.28 34.45
CA LEU A 19 -30.25 -15.57 33.90
C LEU A 19 -29.13 -16.20 33.03
N PRO A 20 -29.13 -17.51 32.74
CA PRO A 20 -28.91 -18.60 33.69
C PRO A 20 -27.64 -19.42 33.37
N THR A 21 -27.31 -20.36 34.25
CA THR A 21 -26.17 -21.28 34.18
C THR A 21 -26.15 -22.13 32.90
N VAL A 22 -24.98 -22.27 32.27
CA VAL A 22 -24.70 -23.30 31.25
C VAL A 22 -23.94 -24.44 31.91
N GLU A 23 -24.39 -25.67 31.72
CA GLU A 23 -23.75 -26.87 32.27
C GLU A 23 -22.46 -27.22 31.52
N VAL A 24 -21.46 -27.68 32.26
CA VAL A 24 -20.16 -28.18 31.79
C VAL A 24 -20.16 -29.70 31.88
N PHE A 25 -19.72 -30.42 30.83
CA PHE A 25 -19.00 -31.72 30.86
C PHE A 25 -18.68 -32.17 29.41
N PRO A 26 -17.70 -33.07 29.16
CA PRO A 26 -16.31 -33.03 29.61
C PRO A 26 -15.29 -33.19 28.44
N THR A 27 -14.00 -33.05 28.76
CA THR A 27 -12.84 -33.28 27.86
C THR A 27 -12.43 -34.76 27.75
N LEU A 28 -11.61 -35.10 26.73
CA LEU A 28 -10.48 -36.08 26.68
C LEU A 28 -10.19 -36.50 25.21
N PRO A 29 -8.99 -37.02 24.85
CA PRO A 29 -7.64 -36.74 25.36
C PRO A 29 -6.60 -36.40 24.27
N ASN A 30 -5.39 -36.05 24.71
CA ASN A 30 -4.20 -35.77 23.90
C ASN A 30 -3.71 -36.93 23.01
N GLY A 31 -3.08 -36.56 21.88
CA GLY A 31 -2.21 -37.42 21.08
C GLY A 31 -0.91 -36.70 20.69
N PHE A 32 0.00 -36.50 21.64
CA PHE A 32 1.34 -35.95 21.37
C PHE A 32 2.27 -37.06 20.87
N VAL A 33 2.96 -36.85 19.74
CA VAL A 33 4.13 -37.66 19.35
C VAL A 33 5.34 -36.74 19.26
N GLU A 34 6.33 -37.04 20.08
CA GLU A 34 7.51 -36.23 20.31
C GLU A 34 8.63 -36.58 19.32
N PHE A 35 9.22 -35.59 18.65
CA PHE A 35 10.50 -35.76 17.95
C PHE A 35 11.57 -34.79 18.48
N ARG A 36 12.59 -35.39 19.10
CA ARG A 36 13.76 -34.75 19.74
C ARG A 36 14.39 -33.63 18.90
N ARG A 37 14.38 -32.39 19.42
CA ARG A 37 15.34 -31.35 19.02
C ARG A 37 16.70 -31.61 19.68
N LYS A 38 17.68 -32.10 18.92
CA LYS A 38 19.11 -32.00 19.31
C LYS A 38 19.58 -30.55 19.13
N LYS A 39 19.90 -29.86 20.22
CA LYS A 39 20.77 -28.67 20.17
C LYS A 39 22.13 -29.08 19.58
N ARG A 40 22.60 -28.36 18.55
CA ARG A 40 24.03 -28.21 18.28
C ARG A 40 24.36 -26.73 18.14
N SER A 41 25.41 -26.34 18.83
CA SER A 41 25.95 -24.99 18.86
C SER A 41 26.52 -24.60 17.50
N SER A 42 26.30 -23.36 17.08
CA SER A 42 27.02 -22.71 15.99
C SER A 42 27.87 -21.57 16.56
N THR A 43 29.02 -21.92 17.15
CA THR A 43 30.10 -20.95 17.40
C THR A 43 30.61 -20.42 16.06
N GLY A 44 30.71 -19.11 15.93
CA GLY A 44 31.23 -18.47 14.72
C GLY A 44 32.70 -18.79 14.46
N GLY A 45 33.10 -18.77 13.19
CA GLY A 45 34.47 -18.97 12.74
C GLY A 45 34.70 -18.24 11.43
N PHE A 46 35.24 -17.01 11.52
CA PHE A 46 35.77 -16.27 10.38
C PHE A 46 37.17 -16.80 10.01
N PHE A 47 37.40 -17.14 8.75
CA PHE A 47 38.70 -17.15 8.05
C PHE A 47 38.42 -17.05 6.55
N SER A 48 39.19 -16.38 5.69
CA SER A 48 40.30 -15.44 5.89
C SER A 48 40.65 -14.80 4.54
N ILE A 49 41.00 -13.50 4.51
CA ILE A 49 41.77 -12.92 3.40
C ILE A 49 43.22 -12.77 3.87
N GLN A 50 44.14 -13.17 3.01
CA GLN A 50 45.57 -13.27 3.26
C GLN A 50 46.30 -12.01 2.77
N CYS A 51 46.99 -11.30 3.67
CA CYS A 51 48.07 -10.37 3.35
C CYS A 51 49.22 -10.54 4.35
N CYS A 52 50.44 -10.25 3.90
CA CYS A 52 51.67 -10.73 4.52
C CYS A 52 52.36 -9.75 5.50
N CYS A 53 53.33 -10.31 6.23
CA CYS A 53 54.52 -9.68 6.83
C CYS A 53 54.48 -9.26 8.33
N SER A 54 55.19 -10.10 9.11
CA SER A 54 56.27 -9.74 10.05
C SER A 54 55.97 -9.42 11.52
N ASP A 55 56.54 -10.29 12.36
CA ASP A 55 57.23 -10.03 13.64
C ASP A 55 56.46 -9.42 14.84
N SER A 56 56.66 -9.87 16.09
CA SER A 56 57.44 -11.00 16.64
C SER A 56 57.13 -11.22 18.13
N VAL A 57 57.68 -12.30 18.71
CA VAL A 57 57.85 -12.57 20.17
C VAL A 57 56.64 -13.17 20.93
N MET A 58 57.00 -13.99 21.93
CA MET A 58 56.29 -15.00 22.72
C MET A 58 56.79 -14.87 24.20
N PRO A 59 56.57 -15.78 25.18
CA PRO A 59 55.50 -16.78 25.45
C PRO A 59 55.01 -16.80 26.95
N ILE A 60 54.30 -17.87 27.35
CA ILE A 60 54.45 -18.70 28.59
C ILE A 60 53.24 -18.83 29.57
N ARG A 61 52.71 -20.07 29.64
CA ARG A 61 52.11 -20.89 30.76
C ARG A 61 51.05 -20.27 31.72
N GLY A 62 50.13 -21.05 32.30
CA GLY A 62 49.80 -22.48 32.11
C GLY A 62 49.19 -23.17 33.36
N GLY A 63 48.37 -24.20 33.14
CA GLY A 63 47.87 -25.19 34.13
C GLY A 63 46.84 -24.69 35.18
N SER A 64 46.09 -25.53 35.90
CA SER A 64 45.54 -26.90 35.73
C SER A 64 45.14 -27.45 37.11
N GLY A 65 43.96 -28.07 37.23
CA GLY A 65 43.54 -28.86 38.41
C GLY A 65 42.32 -28.27 39.15
N SER A 66 41.32 -28.98 39.70
CA SER A 66 40.81 -30.38 39.65
C SER A 66 40.36 -30.81 41.06
N GLY A 67 39.19 -31.47 41.14
CA GLY A 67 38.71 -32.22 42.31
C GLY A 67 37.63 -31.51 43.15
N ASN A 68 36.63 -32.17 43.77
CA ASN A 68 35.87 -33.41 43.55
C ASN A 68 35.08 -33.68 44.86
N GLY A 69 33.80 -34.08 44.76
CA GLY A 69 33.08 -34.85 45.79
C GLY A 69 32.28 -34.09 46.88
N VAL A 70 31.26 -34.68 47.53
CA VAL A 70 30.42 -35.86 47.20
C VAL A 70 29.19 -35.96 48.18
N ASP A 71 28.10 -36.60 47.73
CA ASP A 71 26.97 -37.25 48.45
C ASP A 71 25.87 -36.54 49.31
N LYS A 72 24.62 -36.99 49.01
CA LYS A 72 23.42 -37.31 49.86
C LYS A 72 22.79 -36.17 50.70
N GLY A 73 21.46 -36.01 50.83
CA GLY A 73 20.33 -36.94 51.08
C GLY A 73 19.66 -36.46 52.40
N ASP A 74 18.36 -36.54 52.71
CA ASP A 74 17.21 -37.25 52.12
C ASP A 74 15.86 -36.55 52.55
N ASP A 75 14.71 -37.04 52.06
CA ASP A 75 13.27 -36.77 52.38
C ASP A 75 12.79 -35.85 53.54
N GLY A 76 11.62 -35.19 53.38
CA GLY A 76 10.97 -34.48 54.53
C GLY A 76 9.68 -33.62 54.39
N ARG A 77 8.63 -34.07 53.68
CA ARG A 77 7.17 -33.78 53.82
C ARG A 77 6.58 -32.62 54.72
N PHE A 78 5.49 -32.04 54.19
CA PHE A 78 4.24 -31.52 54.84
C PHE A 78 3.95 -30.01 55.09
N ASP A 79 2.74 -29.64 54.60
CA ASP A 79 1.84 -28.47 54.70
C ASP A 79 2.10 -27.16 55.47
N SER A 80 1.53 -26.11 54.89
CA SER A 80 1.31 -24.76 55.43
C SER A 80 0.14 -24.67 56.43
N LYS A 81 0.29 -23.86 57.50
CA LYS A 81 -0.71 -22.83 57.91
C LYS A 81 -0.27 -21.89 59.05
N LYS A 82 -0.49 -20.59 58.78
CA LYS A 82 -0.92 -19.47 59.65
C LYS A 82 0.01 -18.77 60.69
N ILE A 83 0.27 -17.48 60.37
CA ILE A 83 -0.03 -16.24 61.15
C ILE A 83 0.64 -16.02 62.53
N THR A 84 1.51 -15.00 62.62
CA THR A 84 1.54 -13.83 63.56
C THR A 84 2.96 -13.18 63.51
N ALA A 85 3.27 -11.98 64.00
CA ALA A 85 2.61 -10.65 64.02
C ALA A 85 3.62 -9.61 64.61
N ASN A 86 3.42 -8.30 64.36
CA ASN A 86 4.08 -7.14 65.05
C ASN A 86 5.61 -6.97 64.78
N TYR A 87 6.32 -5.83 64.94
CA TYR A 87 6.13 -4.39 65.27
C TYR A 87 7.50 -3.68 64.96
N MET A 88 7.75 -2.36 64.87
CA MET A 88 6.99 -1.07 64.83
C MET A 88 7.91 -0.02 64.14
N ARG A 89 7.46 0.79 63.17
CA ARG A 89 7.04 2.22 63.29
C ARG A 89 8.12 3.29 63.55
N THR A 90 8.37 4.15 62.55
CA THR A 90 8.63 5.60 62.73
C THR A 90 8.08 6.42 61.55
N GLN A 91 7.32 7.46 61.88
CA GLN A 91 6.47 8.30 61.01
C GLN A 91 7.20 9.43 60.27
N ALA A 92 6.61 9.84 59.14
CA ALA A 92 6.11 11.21 58.85
C ALA A 92 5.41 11.21 57.46
N SER A 93 4.46 12.07 57.09
CA SER A 93 3.39 12.80 57.79
C SER A 93 2.33 13.23 56.73
N SER A 94 1.04 13.25 57.07
CA SER A 94 -0.05 13.57 56.12
C SER A 94 -0.54 15.03 56.25
N PRO A 95 -1.20 15.58 55.21
CA PRO A 95 -2.23 16.62 55.37
C PRO A 95 -3.65 16.11 55.03
N MET A 96 -4.65 16.87 55.47
CA MET A 96 -6.05 16.46 55.72
C MET A 96 -7.09 17.01 54.69
N PRO A 97 -8.36 16.55 54.72
CA PRO A 97 -9.38 16.84 53.69
C PRO A 97 -10.39 17.95 54.07
N PHE A 98 -10.96 18.61 53.06
CA PHE A 98 -12.16 19.47 53.09
C PHE A 98 -12.78 19.49 51.67
N ALA A 99 -14.07 19.74 51.42
CA ALA A 99 -15.32 19.51 52.17
C ALA A 99 -16.49 19.60 51.17
N SER A 100 -17.57 18.82 51.35
CA SER A 100 -18.71 18.80 50.43
C SER A 100 -19.85 19.72 50.93
N PRO A 101 -20.35 20.67 50.12
CA PRO A 101 -21.65 21.27 50.34
C PRO A 101 -22.74 20.36 49.77
N GLN A 102 -23.70 20.00 50.62
CA GLN A 102 -24.89 19.23 50.23
C GLN A 102 -25.78 20.05 49.30
N SER A 103 -26.20 19.50 48.16
CA SER A 103 -27.39 19.98 47.44
C SER A 103 -28.57 19.05 47.72
N ARG A 104 -29.75 19.63 47.93
CA ARG A 104 -30.96 18.91 48.33
C ARG A 104 -31.60 18.21 47.14
N PHE A 105 -32.16 17.02 47.38
CA PHE A 105 -33.08 16.36 46.46
C PHE A 105 -34.27 17.27 46.10
N VAL A 106 -34.53 17.43 44.80
CA VAL A 106 -35.87 17.68 44.25
C VAL A 106 -36.05 16.78 43.02
N SER A 107 -37.30 16.42 42.73
CA SER A 107 -37.73 15.22 42.01
C SER A 107 -37.80 15.31 40.47
N LYS A 108 -37.80 14.10 39.87
CA LYS A 108 -38.35 13.61 38.58
C LYS A 108 -38.98 14.59 37.54
N PRO A 109 -38.88 14.27 36.23
CA PRO A 109 -39.26 15.17 35.15
C PRO A 109 -40.76 15.21 34.88
N GLU A 110 -41.30 16.42 34.70
CA GLU A 110 -42.61 16.61 34.07
C GLU A 110 -42.47 16.77 32.55
N LYS A 111 -43.38 16.10 31.83
CA LYS A 111 -43.53 16.25 30.38
C LYS A 111 -44.30 17.54 30.09
N PHE A 112 -43.67 18.53 29.46
CA PHE A 112 -44.38 19.59 28.76
C PHE A 112 -44.00 19.62 27.28
N PHE A 113 -44.93 19.16 26.44
CA PHE A 113 -44.88 19.38 24.99
C PHE A 113 -45.39 20.78 24.68
N SER A 114 -44.49 21.73 24.46
CA SER A 114 -44.84 23.05 23.91
C SER A 114 -45.06 22.94 22.41
N ARG A 115 -46.32 22.75 22.01
CA ARG A 115 -46.78 22.86 20.61
C ARG A 115 -46.65 24.32 20.15
N CYS A 116 -46.43 24.52 18.84
CA CYS A 116 -46.33 25.79 18.10
C CYS A 116 -44.95 26.48 18.07
N THR A 117 -44.09 26.04 17.16
CA THR A 117 -43.14 26.93 16.47
C THR A 117 -43.74 27.40 15.13
N PRO A 118 -43.56 28.67 14.72
CA PRO A 118 -44.03 29.16 13.41
C PRO A 118 -43.33 28.46 12.25
N ARG A 119 -44.06 28.26 11.14
CA ARG A 119 -43.59 27.51 9.96
C ARG A 119 -42.68 28.33 9.02
N SER A 120 -42.11 29.43 9.49
CA SER A 120 -41.50 30.49 8.68
C SER A 120 -40.28 31.17 9.31
N SER A 121 -39.61 30.54 10.29
CA SER A 121 -38.26 30.97 10.67
C SER A 121 -37.25 30.36 9.69
N GLY A 122 -36.44 31.19 9.02
CA GLY A 122 -35.33 30.73 8.19
C GLY A 122 -34.30 29.90 8.98
N PRO A 123 -33.33 29.26 8.29
CA PRO A 123 -32.26 28.53 8.96
C PRO A 123 -31.51 29.40 9.97
N LYS A 124 -31.26 28.85 11.17
CA LYS A 124 -30.45 29.54 12.18
C LYS A 124 -28.97 29.43 11.81
N SER A 125 -28.27 30.55 11.86
CA SER A 125 -26.83 30.62 11.66
C SER A 125 -26.07 29.88 12.78
N ARG A 126 -24.86 29.41 12.45
CA ARG A 126 -23.88 28.88 13.41
C ARG A 126 -22.68 29.82 13.37
N ASP A 127 -22.57 30.73 14.33
CA ASP A 127 -21.64 31.87 14.25
C ASP A 127 -20.39 31.66 15.12
N SER A 128 -19.94 30.41 15.25
CA SER A 128 -18.84 30.06 16.15
C SER A 128 -17.96 28.95 15.56
N PRO A 129 -16.63 29.12 15.57
CA PRO A 129 -15.69 28.08 15.18
C PRO A 129 -15.88 26.76 15.95
N PRO A 130 -15.50 25.61 15.35
CA PRO A 130 -15.60 24.32 16.01
C PRO A 130 -14.64 24.20 17.19
N LYS A 131 -14.98 23.34 18.14
CA LYS A 131 -14.13 23.06 19.28
C LYS A 131 -13.04 22.05 18.90
N ARG A 132 -11.77 22.41 19.16
CA ARG A 132 -10.60 21.54 19.04
C ARG A 132 -10.70 20.31 19.94
N ASP A 133 -9.98 19.24 19.61
CA ASP A 133 -9.85 18.00 20.38
C ASP A 133 -11.18 17.24 20.56
N THR A 134 -12.09 17.35 19.59
CA THR A 134 -13.46 16.77 19.63
C THR A 134 -13.62 15.41 18.94
N GLY A 135 -12.59 14.90 18.25
CA GLY A 135 -12.66 13.59 17.59
C GLY A 135 -13.67 13.52 16.43
N ILE A 136 -14.13 12.30 16.13
CA ILE A 136 -15.16 12.03 15.11
C ILE A 136 -16.54 11.91 15.79
N ALA A 137 -17.42 12.88 15.53
CA ALA A 137 -18.79 12.90 16.06
C ALA A 137 -19.64 11.75 15.49
N ASN A 138 -20.73 11.39 16.16
CA ASN A 138 -21.70 10.40 15.67
C ASN A 138 -22.54 10.99 14.52
N GLU A 139 -22.99 10.17 13.56
CA GLU A 139 -23.90 10.59 12.47
C GLU A 139 -25.13 11.39 12.99
N LYS A 140 -25.64 11.04 14.17
CA LYS A 140 -26.78 11.72 14.83
C LYS A 140 -26.43 13.14 15.29
N ASP A 141 -25.18 13.39 15.63
CA ASP A 141 -24.67 14.71 16.06
C ASP A 141 -24.34 15.62 14.86
N TRP A 142 -24.18 15.06 13.66
CA TRP A 142 -23.91 15.83 12.43
C TRP A 142 -25.14 16.65 12.00
N GLY A 143 -26.34 16.20 12.41
CA GLY A 143 -27.62 16.86 12.12
C GLY A 143 -28.07 16.69 10.67
N ILE A 144 -27.77 15.55 10.02
CA ILE A 144 -28.16 15.30 8.63
C ILE A 144 -29.69 15.28 8.51
N SER A 145 -30.24 16.11 7.63
CA SER A 145 -31.65 16.07 7.23
C SER A 145 -31.76 16.00 5.71
N MET A 146 -31.69 14.78 5.15
CA MET A 146 -31.84 14.56 3.72
C MET A 146 -33.27 14.89 3.28
N LEU A 147 -33.44 15.88 2.41
CA LEU A 147 -34.73 16.21 1.79
C LEU A 147 -34.99 15.27 0.61
N ASN A 148 -36.23 14.80 0.45
CA ASN A 148 -36.62 13.86 -0.61
C ASN A 148 -36.98 14.53 -1.93
N ASP A 149 -37.26 15.83 -1.91
CA ASP A 149 -37.63 16.61 -3.09
C ASP A 149 -36.46 17.50 -3.52
N ASN A 150 -36.37 17.80 -4.83
CA ASN A 150 -35.39 18.76 -5.36
C ASN A 150 -35.81 20.20 -5.00
N VAL A 151 -35.45 20.63 -3.79
CA VAL A 151 -35.69 21.98 -3.27
C VAL A 151 -34.61 22.92 -3.82
N ASN A 152 -35.03 24.09 -4.31
CA ASN A 152 -34.17 25.25 -4.58
C ASN A 152 -34.90 26.51 -4.08
N GLU A 153 -34.69 26.81 -2.79
CA GLU A 153 -35.28 27.93 -2.07
C GLU A 153 -34.21 29.00 -1.82
N THR A 154 -34.57 30.27 -2.01
CA THR A 154 -33.80 31.42 -1.54
C THR A 154 -34.74 32.40 -0.83
N GLY A 155 -34.20 33.15 0.13
CA GLY A 155 -34.99 34.10 0.91
C GLY A 155 -34.16 35.23 1.48
N VAL A 156 -34.86 36.29 1.86
CA VAL A 156 -34.30 37.43 2.60
C VAL A 156 -35.10 37.56 3.89
N ASN A 157 -34.41 37.62 5.02
CA ASN A 157 -35.01 37.78 6.34
C ASN A 157 -35.34 39.26 6.62
N GLU A 158 -36.11 39.53 7.68
CA GLU A 158 -36.51 40.90 8.08
C GLU A 158 -35.30 41.81 8.45
N ASP A 159 -34.16 41.22 8.81
CA ASP A 159 -32.89 41.89 9.10
C ASP A 159 -32.03 42.17 7.84
N GLY A 160 -32.53 41.79 6.66
CA GLY A 160 -31.82 41.92 5.38
C GLY A 160 -30.79 40.82 5.09
N SER A 161 -30.60 39.85 5.99
CA SER A 161 -29.74 38.68 5.71
C SER A 161 -30.37 37.79 4.64
N THR A 162 -29.53 37.20 3.80
CA THR A 162 -29.96 36.29 2.73
C THR A 162 -29.68 34.84 3.12
N TRP A 163 -30.50 33.91 2.64
CA TRP A 163 -30.27 32.48 2.78
C TRP A 163 -30.66 31.71 1.51
N TYR A 164 -30.04 30.55 1.34
CA TYR A 164 -30.33 29.61 0.27
C TYR A 164 -30.40 28.18 0.79
N ARG A 165 -31.19 27.34 0.14
CA ARG A 165 -31.30 25.90 0.35
C ARG A 165 -31.52 25.21 -0.99
N GLU A 166 -30.54 24.43 -1.40
CA GLU A 166 -30.52 23.64 -2.62
C GLU A 166 -30.37 22.15 -2.29
N SER A 167 -30.93 21.28 -3.13
CA SER A 167 -30.81 19.83 -3.00
C SER A 167 -30.93 19.17 -4.36
N GLY A 168 -30.23 18.06 -4.54
CA GLY A 168 -30.15 17.36 -5.82
C GLY A 168 -29.70 15.92 -5.69
N GLU A 169 -29.74 15.22 -6.82
CA GLU A 169 -29.30 13.83 -6.97
C GLU A 169 -28.43 13.72 -8.22
N ASP A 170 -27.13 13.47 -8.03
CA ASP A 170 -26.21 13.17 -9.11
C ASP A 170 -26.21 11.65 -9.37
N LEU A 171 -26.24 11.28 -10.65
CA LEU A 171 -26.22 9.88 -11.10
C LEU A 171 -24.98 9.62 -11.93
N GLY A 172 -24.32 8.50 -11.66
CA GLY A 172 -23.14 8.04 -12.38
C GLY A 172 -23.27 6.63 -12.93
N ASP A 173 -22.22 6.20 -13.63
CA ASP A 173 -22.07 4.80 -14.07
C ASP A 173 -22.07 3.83 -12.88
N ASN A 174 -22.29 2.54 -13.15
CA ASN A 174 -22.37 1.51 -12.11
C ASN A 174 -23.43 1.78 -11.02
N GLY A 175 -24.55 2.40 -11.39
CA GLY A 175 -25.64 2.68 -10.46
C GLY A 175 -25.27 3.65 -9.34
N TYR A 176 -24.14 4.35 -9.46
CA TYR A 176 -23.72 5.36 -8.50
C TYR A 176 -24.79 6.44 -8.37
N ARG A 177 -25.15 6.73 -7.13
CA ARG A 177 -26.13 7.74 -6.73
C ARG A 177 -25.50 8.59 -5.64
N CYS A 178 -25.51 9.90 -5.81
CA CYS A 178 -25.08 10.86 -4.81
C CYS A 178 -26.23 11.86 -4.58
N ARG A 179 -26.96 11.71 -3.47
CA ARG A 179 -27.92 12.74 -3.05
C ARG A 179 -27.20 13.73 -2.17
N TRP A 180 -27.45 15.00 -2.39
CA TRP A 180 -26.87 16.08 -1.62
C TRP A 180 -27.93 17.12 -1.23
N THR A 181 -27.69 17.79 -0.12
CA THR A 181 -28.47 18.93 0.35
C THR A 181 -27.47 19.96 0.84
N ARG A 182 -27.62 21.21 0.41
CA ARG A 182 -26.74 22.31 0.78
C ARG A 182 -27.57 23.53 1.13
N MET A 183 -27.15 24.24 2.16
CA MET A 183 -27.78 25.49 2.56
C MET A 183 -26.74 26.43 3.14
N GLY A 184 -27.04 27.71 3.12
CA GLY A 184 -26.17 28.72 3.66
C GLY A 184 -26.88 30.05 3.81
N GLY A 185 -26.18 31.01 4.38
CA GLY A 185 -26.69 32.37 4.51
C GLY A 185 -25.57 33.38 4.72
N GLN A 186 -25.89 34.63 4.43
CA GLN A 186 -24.98 35.76 4.52
C GLN A 186 -25.72 36.96 5.11
N SER A 187 -25.08 37.70 6.03
CA SER A 187 -25.61 38.95 6.56
C SER A 187 -25.70 40.04 5.47
N SER A 188 -26.53 41.06 5.69
CA SER A 188 -26.78 42.16 4.73
C SER A 188 -25.53 42.97 4.37
N ASP A 189 -24.51 42.94 5.21
CA ASP A 189 -23.20 43.58 5.08
C ASP A 189 -22.08 42.63 4.63
N GLY A 190 -22.36 41.33 4.48
CA GLY A 190 -21.38 40.30 4.11
C GLY A 190 -20.32 39.99 5.17
N THR A 191 -20.48 40.46 6.42
CA THR A 191 -19.51 40.18 7.49
C THR A 191 -19.59 38.73 7.98
N LEU A 192 -20.80 38.19 8.09
CA LEU A 192 -21.13 36.84 8.51
C LEU A 192 -21.56 36.01 7.28
N GLU A 193 -20.93 34.85 7.10
CA GLU A 193 -21.28 33.87 6.06
C GLU A 193 -21.24 32.46 6.66
N TRP A 194 -22.19 31.60 6.33
CA TRP A 194 -22.13 30.18 6.67
C TRP A 194 -22.69 29.31 5.55
N LYS A 195 -22.19 28.07 5.48
CA LYS A 195 -22.61 27.04 4.53
C LYS A 195 -22.54 25.68 5.22
N GLU A 196 -23.60 24.90 5.11
CA GLU A 196 -23.64 23.48 5.46
C GLU A 196 -23.99 22.67 4.20
N THR A 197 -23.39 21.49 4.04
CA THR A 197 -23.62 20.58 2.90
C THR A 197 -23.57 19.15 3.41
N TRP A 198 -24.60 18.36 3.13
CA TRP A 198 -24.69 16.94 3.48
C TRP A 198 -24.80 16.12 2.21
N TRP A 199 -24.27 14.90 2.23
CA TRP A 199 -24.43 13.94 1.15
C TRP A 199 -24.58 12.51 1.65
N GLU A 200 -25.35 11.73 0.90
CA GLU A 200 -25.33 10.27 0.93
C GLU A 200 -24.96 9.75 -0.47
N LYS A 201 -24.08 8.74 -0.53
CA LYS A 201 -23.72 8.07 -1.77
C LYS A 201 -23.94 6.57 -1.65
N SER A 202 -24.31 5.93 -2.74
CA SER A 202 -24.37 4.47 -2.87
C SER A 202 -24.13 4.01 -4.30
N ASP A 203 -23.75 2.74 -4.48
CA ASP A 203 -23.71 2.07 -5.77
C ASP A 203 -24.24 0.62 -5.66
N TRP A 204 -24.31 -0.13 -6.78
CA TRP A 204 -24.79 -1.52 -6.76
C TRP A 204 -23.81 -2.51 -6.12
N THR A 205 -22.54 -2.14 -5.92
CA THR A 205 -21.51 -3.03 -5.32
C THR A 205 -21.67 -3.17 -3.80
N GLY A 206 -22.49 -2.30 -3.19
CA GLY A 206 -22.66 -2.22 -1.74
C GLY A 206 -21.81 -1.12 -1.10
N TYR A 207 -21.17 -0.26 -1.89
CA TYR A 207 -20.58 0.99 -1.38
C TYR A 207 -21.69 1.85 -0.77
N LYS A 208 -21.41 2.43 0.40
CA LYS A 208 -22.24 3.48 1.02
C LYS A 208 -21.32 4.53 1.62
N GLU A 209 -21.66 5.79 1.47
CA GLU A 209 -20.96 6.89 2.14
C GLU A 209 -21.96 7.90 2.67
N LEU A 210 -21.75 8.37 3.89
CA LEU A 210 -22.34 9.60 4.42
C LEU A 210 -21.25 10.65 4.59
N GLY A 211 -21.62 11.91 4.44
CA GLY A 211 -20.77 12.99 4.88
C GLY A 211 -21.48 14.30 5.06
N VAL A 212 -20.80 15.19 5.74
CA VAL A 212 -21.21 16.56 6.01
C VAL A 212 -19.99 17.47 5.91
N GLU A 213 -20.17 18.65 5.36
CA GLU A 213 -19.24 19.77 5.33
C GLU A 213 -19.95 20.98 5.94
N LYS A 214 -19.28 21.70 6.84
CA LYS A 214 -19.76 22.94 7.44
C LYS A 214 -18.64 23.96 7.41
N SER A 215 -18.93 25.17 6.99
CA SER A 215 -17.97 26.26 6.97
C SER A 215 -18.65 27.57 7.31
N GLY A 216 -17.90 28.51 7.85
CA GLY A 216 -18.41 29.85 8.05
C GLY A 216 -17.34 30.85 8.45
N LYS A 217 -17.82 32.08 8.60
CA LYS A 217 -17.08 33.26 9.00
C LYS A 217 -17.98 34.11 9.89
N ASN A 218 -17.44 34.60 11.01
CA ASN A 218 -18.15 35.47 11.96
C ASN A 218 -17.80 36.96 11.75
N VAL A 219 -18.47 37.84 12.50
CA VAL A 219 -18.28 39.30 12.42
C VAL A 219 -16.90 39.73 12.95
N GLU A 220 -16.30 38.93 13.82
CA GLU A 220 -14.92 39.07 14.32
C GLU A 220 -13.86 38.72 13.26
N GLY A 221 -14.26 38.12 12.14
CA GLY A 221 -13.40 37.74 11.02
C GLY A 221 -12.73 36.37 11.16
N ASP A 222 -13.03 35.61 12.21
CA ASP A 222 -12.64 34.21 12.34
C ASP A 222 -13.34 33.39 11.23
N ALA A 223 -12.62 32.44 10.66
CA ALA A 223 -13.13 31.56 9.61
C ALA A 223 -12.84 30.09 9.93
N TRP A 224 -13.79 29.21 9.66
CA TRP A 224 -13.66 27.78 9.94
C TRP A 224 -14.26 26.90 8.84
N TRP A 225 -13.78 25.66 8.81
CA TRP A 225 -14.29 24.59 7.97
C TRP A 225 -14.14 23.26 8.70
N GLU A 226 -15.18 22.45 8.71
CA GLU A 226 -15.20 21.11 9.29
C GLU A 226 -15.96 20.16 8.37
N THR A 227 -15.45 18.94 8.21
CA THR A 227 -16.13 17.87 7.51
C THR A 227 -16.02 16.58 8.29
N TRP A 228 -17.08 15.78 8.24
CA TRP A 228 -17.09 14.40 8.71
C TRP A 228 -17.54 13.51 7.57
N ARG A 229 -16.96 12.32 7.49
CA ARG A 229 -17.23 11.33 6.45
C ARG A 229 -17.23 9.94 7.06
N GLU A 230 -18.15 9.12 6.63
CA GLU A 230 -18.20 7.71 6.98
C GLU A 230 -18.48 6.88 5.72
N VAL A 231 -17.71 5.82 5.52
CA VAL A 231 -17.74 4.99 4.32
C VAL A 231 -17.85 3.53 4.73
N LEU A 232 -18.91 2.85 4.31
CA LEU A 232 -19.03 1.40 4.31
C LEU A 232 -18.67 0.89 2.92
N HIS A 233 -17.74 -0.05 2.84
CA HIS A 233 -17.52 -0.80 1.61
C HIS A 233 -17.17 -2.26 1.93
N GLN A 234 -17.40 -3.15 0.96
CA GLN A 234 -16.89 -4.51 1.03
C GLN A 234 -15.48 -4.56 0.41
N ASP A 235 -14.53 -5.18 1.09
CA ASP A 235 -13.20 -5.43 0.54
C ASP A 235 -13.29 -6.60 -0.47
N GLU A 236 -13.24 -6.29 -1.77
CA GLU A 236 -13.32 -7.26 -2.89
C GLU A 236 -12.30 -8.42 -2.78
N TRP A 237 -11.23 -8.22 -2.01
CA TRP A 237 -10.12 -9.16 -1.80
C TRP A 237 -10.38 -10.22 -0.72
N SER A 238 -11.27 -9.92 0.22
CA SER A 238 -11.55 -10.74 1.42
C SER A 238 -13.02 -10.93 1.73
N ASN A 239 -13.92 -10.32 0.94
CA ASN A 239 -15.36 -10.20 1.15
C ASN A 239 -15.74 -9.64 2.53
N LEU A 240 -14.82 -8.91 3.17
CA LEU A 240 -14.99 -8.39 4.52
C LEU A 240 -15.55 -6.99 4.47
N ALA A 241 -16.63 -6.73 5.21
CA ALA A 241 -17.14 -5.38 5.38
C ALA A 241 -16.13 -4.54 6.16
N ARG A 242 -15.89 -3.32 5.68
CA ARG A 242 -15.10 -2.28 6.35
C ARG A 242 -15.90 -1.01 6.50
N ILE A 243 -15.72 -0.36 7.64
CA ILE A 243 -16.22 1.00 7.89
C ILE A 243 -15.00 1.88 8.16
N GLU A 244 -14.85 2.93 7.36
CA GLU A 244 -13.88 4.00 7.60
C GLU A 244 -14.62 5.28 8.00
N ARG A 245 -14.21 5.89 9.11
CA ARG A 245 -14.69 7.19 9.57
C ARG A 245 -13.55 8.20 9.52
N SER A 246 -13.84 9.43 9.12
CA SER A 246 -12.88 10.53 9.23
C SER A 246 -13.55 11.84 9.62
N ALA A 247 -12.77 12.73 10.23
CA ALA A 247 -13.17 14.11 10.49
C ALA A 247 -11.99 15.04 10.24
N GLN A 248 -12.17 16.07 9.42
CA GLN A 248 -11.19 17.15 9.25
C GLN A 248 -11.80 18.44 9.75
N LYS A 249 -11.07 19.20 10.57
CA LYS A 249 -11.54 20.47 11.13
C LYS A 249 -10.42 21.49 11.09
N GLN A 250 -10.75 22.73 10.78
CA GLN A 250 -9.82 23.85 10.85
C GLN A 250 -10.53 25.13 11.25
N ALA A 251 -9.83 25.99 11.97
CA ALA A 251 -10.27 27.36 12.22
C ALA A 251 -9.06 28.29 12.23
N LYS A 252 -9.28 29.53 11.81
CA LYS A 252 -8.32 30.63 11.80
C LYS A 252 -8.98 31.85 12.43
N SER A 253 -8.27 32.58 13.29
CA SER A 253 -8.79 33.81 13.86
C SER A 253 -8.71 34.99 12.87
N GLY A 254 -9.66 35.92 12.99
CA GLY A 254 -9.67 37.20 12.27
C GLY A 254 -8.79 38.26 12.92
N THR A 255 -8.58 38.18 14.23
CA THR A 255 -7.91 39.22 15.04
C THR A 255 -6.49 38.83 15.45
N GLU A 256 -6.25 37.56 15.77
CA GLU A 256 -4.94 37.04 16.16
C GLU A 256 -4.28 36.25 15.02
N ASN A 257 -2.94 36.13 15.04
CA ASN A 257 -2.22 35.21 14.15
C ASN A 257 -2.32 33.76 14.68
N ALA A 258 -3.56 33.31 14.84
CA ALA A 258 -3.94 32.04 15.42
C ALA A 258 -4.70 31.19 14.39
N GLY A 259 -4.38 29.90 14.33
CA GLY A 259 -5.12 28.96 13.49
C GLY A 259 -4.69 27.52 13.70
N TRP A 260 -5.58 26.57 13.49
CA TRP A 260 -5.32 25.16 13.73
C TRP A 260 -6.06 24.29 12.71
N TYR A 261 -5.58 23.05 12.57
CA TYR A 261 -6.11 22.00 11.72
C TYR A 261 -6.02 20.66 12.46
N GLU A 262 -7.04 19.83 12.30
CA GLU A 262 -7.09 18.44 12.75
C GLU A 262 -7.58 17.54 11.62
N ASN A 263 -6.99 16.36 11.50
CA ASN A 263 -7.47 15.26 10.69
C ASN A 263 -7.47 13.99 11.53
N TRP A 264 -8.66 13.47 11.79
CA TRP A 264 -8.93 12.25 12.54
C TRP A 264 -9.35 11.16 11.56
N TRP A 265 -8.89 9.93 11.78
CA TRP A 265 -9.36 8.76 11.03
C TRP A 265 -9.52 7.56 11.96
N GLU A 266 -10.49 6.72 11.61
CA GLU A 266 -10.76 5.44 12.23
C GLU A 266 -11.14 4.45 11.12
N LYS A 267 -10.67 3.21 11.20
CA LYS A 267 -10.91 2.15 10.23
C LYS A 267 -11.17 0.86 10.96
N TYR A 268 -12.23 0.17 10.57
CA TYR A 268 -12.70 -1.05 11.21
C TYR A 268 -12.99 -2.13 10.17
N ASP A 269 -12.73 -3.39 10.51
CA ASP A 269 -13.25 -4.52 9.74
C ASP A 269 -14.01 -5.54 10.60
N ALA A 270 -14.84 -6.36 9.95
CA ALA A 270 -15.69 -7.35 10.62
C ALA A 270 -14.93 -8.54 11.26
N LYS A 271 -13.59 -8.53 11.29
CA LYS A 271 -12.75 -9.46 12.09
C LYS A 271 -12.15 -8.80 13.32
N GLY A 272 -12.49 -7.54 13.62
CA GLY A 272 -11.98 -6.79 14.76
C GLY A 272 -10.66 -6.08 14.49
N TRP A 273 -10.16 -6.07 13.24
CA TRP A 273 -9.06 -5.18 12.89
C TRP A 273 -9.49 -3.73 13.06
N THR A 274 -8.66 -2.93 13.73
CA THR A 274 -8.94 -1.52 14.02
C THR A 274 -7.68 -0.69 13.85
N GLU A 275 -7.75 0.38 13.06
CA GLU A 275 -6.70 1.40 12.95
C GLU A 275 -7.33 2.77 13.18
N LYS A 276 -6.83 3.53 14.15
CA LYS A 276 -7.31 4.89 14.43
C LYS A 276 -6.17 5.82 14.78
N GLY A 277 -6.36 7.11 14.56
CA GLY A 277 -5.37 8.12 14.90
C GLY A 277 -5.81 9.54 14.58
N ALA A 278 -4.95 10.49 14.91
CA ALA A 278 -5.10 11.87 14.47
C ALA A 278 -3.75 12.48 14.08
N HIS A 279 -3.83 13.42 13.13
CA HIS A 279 -2.81 14.41 12.85
C HIS A 279 -3.42 15.77 13.18
N LYS A 280 -2.82 16.51 14.09
CA LYS A 280 -3.24 17.86 14.45
C LYS A 280 -2.06 18.80 14.26
N TYR A 281 -2.33 20.05 13.94
CA TYR A 281 -1.33 21.11 14.02
C TYR A 281 -1.99 22.47 14.20
N GLY A 282 -1.22 23.45 14.63
CA GLY A 282 -1.69 24.81 14.71
C GLY A 282 -0.58 25.80 15.01
N ARG A 283 -0.98 27.06 15.05
CA ARG A 283 -0.14 28.22 15.26
C ARG A 283 -0.87 29.19 16.20
N LEU A 284 -0.10 29.81 17.08
CA LEU A 284 -0.50 30.95 17.88
C LEU A 284 0.69 31.92 17.90
N ASN A 285 0.58 33.01 17.14
CA ASN A 285 1.62 34.03 16.97
C ASN A 285 2.94 33.45 16.40
N GLU A 286 4.02 33.44 17.19
CA GLU A 286 5.34 32.87 16.82
C GLU A 286 5.46 31.36 17.13
N GLN A 287 4.52 30.80 17.89
CA GLN A 287 4.52 29.40 18.30
C GLN A 287 3.71 28.55 17.31
N SER A 288 4.24 27.40 16.92
CA SER A 288 3.55 26.37 16.13
C SER A 288 3.66 25.01 16.81
N TRP A 289 2.64 24.17 16.67
CA TRP A 289 2.54 22.85 17.28
C TRP A 289 1.97 21.83 16.29
N TRP A 290 2.31 20.57 16.49
CA TRP A 290 1.83 19.39 15.77
C TRP A 290 1.66 18.24 16.75
N GLU A 291 0.65 17.41 16.58
CA GLU A 291 0.42 16.20 17.36
C GLU A 291 0.07 15.05 16.41
N LYS A 292 0.72 13.92 16.59
CA LYS A 292 0.41 12.68 15.88
C LYS A 292 0.31 11.52 16.85
N TRP A 293 -0.82 10.84 16.84
CA TRP A 293 -1.00 9.61 17.60
C TRP A 293 -1.72 8.56 16.76
N GLY A 294 -1.56 7.30 17.12
CA GLY A 294 -2.29 6.21 16.51
C GLY A 294 -2.33 4.95 17.36
N GLU A 295 -3.36 4.14 17.11
CA GLU A 295 -3.51 2.80 17.66
C GLU A 295 -3.90 1.83 16.54
N HIS A 296 -3.33 0.63 16.57
CA HIS A 296 -3.56 -0.44 15.62
C HIS A 296 -3.77 -1.76 16.37
N TYR A 297 -4.88 -2.44 16.06
CA TYR A 297 -5.30 -3.72 16.64
C TYR A 297 -5.52 -4.73 15.52
N ASP A 298 -4.99 -5.95 15.63
CA ASP A 298 -5.10 -6.96 14.57
C ASP A 298 -6.37 -7.83 14.63
N GLY A 299 -7.26 -7.58 15.60
CA GLY A 299 -8.44 -8.41 15.88
C GLY A 299 -8.14 -9.76 16.54
N ARG A 300 -6.90 -9.99 16.99
CA ARG A 300 -6.42 -11.25 17.60
C ARG A 300 -5.57 -11.03 18.85
N GLY A 301 -5.58 -9.82 19.41
CA GLY A 301 -4.85 -9.43 20.62
C GLY A 301 -3.42 -8.92 20.37
N SER A 302 -3.04 -8.64 19.12
CA SER A 302 -1.85 -7.84 18.77
C SER A 302 -2.21 -6.37 18.73
N VAL A 303 -1.42 -5.54 19.41
CA VAL A 303 -1.67 -4.12 19.60
C VAL A 303 -0.39 -3.33 19.44
N LEU A 304 -0.47 -2.26 18.67
CA LEU A 304 0.58 -1.25 18.48
C LEU A 304 -0.04 0.14 18.76
N LYS A 305 0.51 0.87 19.73
CA LYS A 305 0.11 2.25 20.05
C LYS A 305 1.31 3.19 19.99
N TRP A 306 1.12 4.44 19.56
CA TRP A 306 2.20 5.43 19.50
C TRP A 306 1.69 6.87 19.67
N TYR A 307 2.53 7.72 20.26
CA TYR A 307 2.28 9.14 20.45
C TYR A 307 3.54 9.98 20.17
N ILE A 308 3.40 11.01 19.34
CA ILE A 308 4.48 11.90 18.87
C ILE A 308 3.95 13.36 18.79
N PRO A 309 4.29 14.23 19.76
CA PRO A 309 4.11 15.67 19.66
C PRO A 309 5.36 16.33 19.06
N ILE A 310 5.17 17.46 18.37
CA ILE A 310 6.25 18.31 17.85
C ILE A 310 5.80 19.77 18.02
N CYS A 311 6.70 20.69 18.32
CA CYS A 311 6.41 22.13 18.34
C CYS A 311 7.62 22.94 17.86
N CYS A 312 7.38 24.15 17.35
CA CYS A 312 8.41 25.04 16.85
C CYS A 312 8.16 26.46 17.32
N VAL A 313 9.23 27.12 17.72
CA VAL A 313 9.28 28.56 17.98
C VAL A 313 10.53 29.06 17.26
N SER A 314 10.34 29.90 16.24
CA SER A 314 11.44 30.43 15.43
C SER A 314 11.06 31.69 14.68
N ASN A 315 11.78 32.78 14.95
CA ASN A 315 11.73 34.05 14.21
C ASN A 315 12.42 34.01 12.83
N LEU A 316 12.29 32.88 12.13
CA LEU A 316 12.89 32.61 10.82
C LEU A 316 11.89 31.81 9.97
N ALA A 317 10.87 32.50 9.46
CA ALA A 317 10.01 32.02 8.40
C ALA A 317 9.68 33.19 7.46
N SER A 318 10.54 33.41 6.47
CA SER A 318 10.25 34.30 5.33
C SER A 318 9.20 33.66 4.40
N ASP A 319 8.37 34.51 3.77
CA ASP A 319 7.13 34.24 3.02
C ASP A 319 7.17 33.12 1.94
N SER A 320 7.39 31.88 2.37
CA SER A 320 7.35 30.66 1.57
C SER A 320 6.59 29.59 2.34
N GLY A 321 5.69 28.87 1.65
CA GLY A 321 4.63 28.09 2.30
C GLY A 321 5.15 26.92 3.17
N PRO A 322 4.48 26.56 4.29
CA PRO A 322 5.05 25.63 5.27
C PRO A 322 5.12 24.15 4.83
N LEU A 323 4.62 23.79 3.65
CA LEU A 323 4.46 22.39 3.24
C LEU A 323 5.76 21.75 2.72
N ASP A 324 6.58 22.48 1.95
CA ASP A 324 7.78 21.91 1.32
C ASP A 324 8.89 21.57 2.32
N ILE A 325 9.13 22.42 3.33
CA ILE A 325 10.26 22.26 4.25
C ILE A 325 10.11 21.02 5.16
N VAL A 326 8.87 20.66 5.52
CA VAL A 326 8.58 19.52 6.40
C VAL A 326 8.58 18.19 5.65
N GLU A 327 8.03 18.13 4.43
CA GLU A 327 8.15 16.92 3.58
C GLU A 327 9.59 16.65 3.16
N LEU A 328 10.38 17.68 2.83
CA LEU A 328 11.81 17.53 2.52
C LEU A 328 12.61 17.01 3.71
N TRP A 329 12.29 17.44 4.94
CA TRP A 329 12.91 16.91 6.16
C TRP A 329 12.62 15.41 6.35
N TRP A 330 11.37 14.98 6.17
CA TRP A 330 11.01 13.57 6.34
C TRP A 330 11.62 12.65 5.26
N ARG A 331 11.71 13.14 4.01
CA ARG A 331 12.26 12.38 2.87
C ARG A 331 13.77 12.10 2.95
N HIS A 332 14.52 12.79 3.82
CA HIS A 332 15.96 12.60 3.99
C HIS A 332 16.36 11.86 5.28
N PHE A 333 15.50 11.82 6.30
CA PHE A 333 15.83 11.30 7.62
C PHE A 333 14.95 10.11 8.05
N GLY A 334 15.21 8.94 7.47
CA GLY A 334 14.66 7.69 8.01
C GLY A 334 15.17 7.41 9.43
N ASN A 335 14.24 7.17 10.37
CA ASN A 335 14.51 6.78 11.76
C ASN A 335 15.35 7.76 12.62
N TYR A 336 15.36 9.06 12.30
CA TYR A 336 15.93 10.07 13.21
C TYR A 336 14.83 10.79 13.99
N TRP A 337 14.84 10.58 15.30
CA TRP A 337 13.95 11.24 16.25
C TRP A 337 14.22 12.76 16.24
N THR A 338 13.19 13.56 16.02
CA THR A 338 13.23 15.00 16.26
C THR A 338 12.66 15.31 17.64
N ASP A 339 13.43 16.01 18.47
CA ASP A 339 12.98 16.47 19.78
C ASP A 339 12.34 17.87 19.65
N LYS A 340 11.09 18.07 20.09
CA LYS A 340 10.55 19.38 20.54
C LYS A 340 9.20 19.35 21.29
N TRP A 341 8.84 20.48 21.92
CA TRP A 341 8.18 20.61 23.24
C TRP A 341 6.99 21.60 23.29
N ALA A 342 6.08 21.50 24.25
CA ALA A 342 5.17 22.60 24.62
C ALA A 342 5.84 23.66 25.51
N GLU A 343 5.56 24.95 25.30
CA GLU A 343 6.06 26.08 26.12
C GLU A 343 5.03 26.54 27.16
N THR A 344 5.50 26.99 28.32
CA THR A 344 4.72 27.85 29.22
C THR A 344 4.96 29.33 28.89
N GLU A 345 4.08 30.23 29.35
CA GLU A 345 4.29 31.69 29.30
C GLU A 345 5.60 32.17 29.97
N LEU A 346 6.26 31.28 30.74
CA LEU A 346 7.53 31.52 31.43
C LEU A 346 8.75 30.95 30.67
N GLY A 347 8.58 30.40 29.47
CA GLY A 347 9.67 29.86 28.63
C GLY A 347 10.12 28.44 28.97
N THR A 348 9.38 27.70 29.80
CA THR A 348 9.69 26.29 30.14
C THR A 348 9.10 25.35 29.11
N LYS A 349 9.89 24.34 28.71
CA LYS A 349 9.72 23.56 27.48
C LYS A 349 9.61 22.08 27.83
N TRP A 350 8.58 21.33 27.46
CA TRP A 350 8.49 19.89 27.80
C TRP A 350 7.84 19.04 26.70
N GLY A 351 8.18 17.75 26.60
CA GLY A 351 7.61 16.83 25.62
C GLY A 351 7.71 15.36 26.01
N ASP A 352 6.77 14.57 25.49
CA ASP A 352 6.62 13.13 25.74
C ASP A 352 6.49 12.39 24.40
N LYS A 353 7.27 11.33 24.19
CA LYS A 353 7.12 10.42 23.04
C LYS A 353 7.19 8.98 23.50
N TRP A 354 6.29 8.11 23.01
CA TRP A 354 6.25 6.71 23.42
C TRP A 354 5.64 5.80 22.36
N GLU A 355 5.99 4.51 22.42
CA GLU A 355 5.38 3.42 21.68
C GLU A 355 5.14 2.19 22.57
N GLU A 356 4.07 1.45 22.27
CA GLU A 356 3.72 0.18 22.91
C GLU A 356 3.45 -0.88 21.83
N LYS A 357 3.99 -2.09 22.01
CA LYS A 357 3.90 -3.23 21.08
C LYS A 357 3.64 -4.50 21.88
N PHE A 358 2.43 -5.03 21.82
CA PHE A 358 2.03 -6.21 22.61
C PHE A 358 1.31 -7.26 21.77
N PHE A 359 1.53 -8.53 22.10
CA PHE A 359 0.77 -9.67 21.62
C PHE A 359 0.66 -10.73 22.72
N ALA A 360 -0.55 -11.13 23.09
CA ALA A 360 -0.84 -12.15 24.10
C ALA A 360 -0.08 -11.98 25.44
N GLY A 361 0.07 -10.74 25.94
CA GLY A 361 0.75 -10.42 27.20
C GLY A 361 2.28 -10.43 27.15
N ILE A 362 2.86 -10.66 25.97
CA ILE A 362 4.28 -10.49 25.66
C ILE A 362 4.43 -9.21 24.83
N GLY A 363 5.46 -8.41 25.07
CA GLY A 363 5.63 -7.16 24.33
C GLY A 363 6.67 -6.23 24.91
N SER A 364 6.71 -5.02 24.37
CA SER A 364 7.49 -3.93 24.94
C SER A 364 6.75 -2.60 24.89
N ARG A 365 7.08 -1.73 25.84
CA ARG A 365 6.74 -0.30 25.80
C ARG A 365 7.97 0.52 26.07
N GLN A 366 8.14 1.64 25.38
CA GLN A 366 9.30 2.51 25.57
C GLN A 366 8.99 3.95 25.20
N GLY A 367 9.70 4.88 25.83
CA GLY A 367 9.49 6.31 25.59
C GLY A 367 10.59 7.21 26.14
N GLU A 368 10.42 8.50 25.87
CA GLU A 368 11.24 9.58 26.42
C GLU A 368 10.31 10.72 26.87
N THR A 369 10.43 11.08 28.15
CA THR A 369 9.88 12.32 28.73
C THR A 369 11.04 13.27 28.95
N TRP A 370 10.93 14.52 28.54
CA TRP A 370 12.04 15.47 28.65
C TRP A 370 11.56 16.92 28.74
N HIS A 371 12.37 17.80 29.33
CA HIS A 371 12.08 19.23 29.45
C HIS A 371 13.33 20.11 29.36
N VAL A 372 13.16 21.39 29.02
CA VAL A 372 14.22 22.42 29.00
C VAL A 372 13.76 23.62 29.83
N SER A 373 14.62 24.10 30.73
CA SER A 373 14.35 25.30 31.54
C SER A 373 14.39 26.58 30.67
N PRO A 374 13.83 27.71 31.14
CA PRO A 374 13.92 28.98 30.42
C PRO A 374 15.37 29.48 30.22
N VAL A 375 16.30 29.03 31.06
CA VAL A 375 17.74 29.33 30.97
C VAL A 375 18.53 28.30 30.14
N GLY A 376 17.86 27.29 29.57
CA GLY A 376 18.42 26.36 28.58
C GLY A 376 18.84 24.98 29.10
N ASP A 377 18.67 24.68 30.39
CA ASP A 377 19.06 23.38 30.96
C ASP A 377 18.12 22.27 30.47
N ARG A 378 18.63 21.30 29.72
CA ARG A 378 17.85 20.14 29.23
C ARG A 378 17.91 18.99 30.22
N TRP A 379 16.73 18.59 30.69
CA TRP A 379 16.47 17.32 31.35
C TRP A 379 15.83 16.33 30.38
N SER A 380 16.19 15.04 30.44
CA SER A 380 15.52 13.96 29.73
C SER A 380 15.54 12.67 30.56
N ARG A 381 14.52 11.83 30.37
CA ARG A 381 14.38 10.49 30.93
C ARG A 381 13.83 9.54 29.87
N THR A 382 14.71 8.70 29.35
CA THR A 382 14.33 7.54 28.51
C THR A 382 14.00 6.35 29.40
N TRP A 383 12.95 5.62 29.06
CA TRP A 383 12.48 4.43 29.78
C TRP A 383 12.01 3.35 28.81
N GLY A 384 12.09 2.09 29.23
CA GLY A 384 11.54 0.95 28.51
C GLY A 384 11.17 -0.21 29.45
N GLU A 385 10.19 -0.99 29.03
CA GLU A 385 9.75 -2.21 29.69
C GLU A 385 9.64 -3.33 28.64
N GLU A 386 10.33 -4.46 28.84
CA GLU A 386 10.09 -5.72 28.12
C GLU A 386 9.27 -6.67 29.00
N HIS A 387 8.13 -7.11 28.48
CA HIS A 387 7.19 -8.01 29.13
C HIS A 387 7.35 -9.42 28.58
N PHE A 388 7.81 -10.36 29.40
CA PHE A 388 8.13 -11.73 28.96
C PHE A 388 6.94 -12.70 28.97
N GLY A 389 5.75 -12.27 29.40
CA GLY A 389 4.54 -13.09 29.48
C GLY A 389 4.55 -14.19 30.56
N ASN A 390 5.61 -14.28 31.37
CA ASN A 390 5.79 -15.28 32.43
C ASN A 390 5.65 -14.68 33.85
N GLY A 391 5.02 -13.52 33.98
CA GLY A 391 4.92 -12.76 35.24
C GLY A 391 6.17 -11.96 35.62
N LYS A 392 7.10 -11.76 34.67
CA LYS A 392 8.27 -10.89 34.84
C LYS A 392 8.31 -9.78 33.79
N VAL A 393 8.78 -8.62 34.22
CA VAL A 393 9.02 -7.44 33.39
C VAL A 393 10.45 -6.95 33.59
N HIS A 394 11.19 -6.77 32.50
CA HIS A 394 12.49 -6.10 32.51
C HIS A 394 12.28 -4.61 32.28
N LYS A 395 12.61 -3.78 33.29
CA LYS A 395 12.46 -2.33 33.25
C LYS A 395 13.83 -1.69 33.20
N TYR A 396 14.08 -0.90 32.16
CA TYR A 396 15.36 -0.22 31.94
C TYR A 396 15.17 1.25 31.62
N GLY A 397 16.21 2.06 31.83
CA GLY A 397 16.20 3.46 31.47
C GLY A 397 17.32 4.28 32.08
N LYS A 398 17.35 5.56 31.71
CA LYS A 398 18.36 6.52 32.11
C LYS A 398 17.82 7.95 32.06
N SER A 399 18.34 8.81 32.92
CA SER A 399 18.08 10.24 32.92
C SER A 399 19.36 11.06 32.83
N THR A 400 19.25 12.28 32.30
CA THR A 400 20.36 13.25 32.23
C THR A 400 20.82 13.75 33.61
N THR A 401 20.09 13.42 34.69
CA THR A 401 20.53 13.62 36.09
C THR A 401 21.57 12.61 36.56
N GLY A 402 21.90 11.60 35.74
CA GLY A 402 22.80 10.50 36.11
C GLY A 402 22.09 9.28 36.69
N GLU A 403 20.78 9.33 36.90
CA GLU A 403 19.98 8.16 37.25
C GLU A 403 19.99 7.14 36.10
N SER A 404 20.16 5.86 36.43
CA SER A 404 19.94 4.75 35.51
C SER A 404 19.42 3.54 36.27
N TRP A 405 18.62 2.72 35.60
CA TRP A 405 18.10 1.48 36.16
C TRP A 405 18.03 0.42 35.05
N ASP A 406 18.27 -0.82 35.45
CA ASP A 406 18.17 -2.02 34.63
C ASP A 406 17.84 -3.16 35.60
N ILE A 407 16.55 -3.50 35.71
CA ILE A 407 16.03 -4.43 36.72
C ILE A 407 14.98 -5.36 36.11
N VAL A 408 14.91 -6.60 36.62
CA VAL A 408 13.82 -7.52 36.32
C VAL A 408 12.97 -7.67 37.57
N VAL A 409 11.68 -7.37 37.45
CA VAL A 409 10.70 -7.42 38.55
C VAL A 409 9.63 -8.48 38.27
N ASP A 410 9.13 -9.12 39.34
CA ASP A 410 7.97 -10.01 39.28
C ASP A 410 6.69 -9.16 39.28
N GLU A 411 6.17 -8.87 38.09
CA GLU A 411 5.05 -7.96 37.84
C GLU A 411 4.20 -8.49 36.67
N GLY A 412 2.87 -8.36 36.75
CA GLY A 412 1.95 -8.82 35.71
C GLY A 412 1.89 -7.85 34.52
N THR A 413 1.86 -8.37 33.29
CA THR A 413 1.62 -7.53 32.10
C THR A 413 0.16 -7.08 32.04
N TYR A 414 -0.08 -5.77 32.17
CA TYR A 414 -1.34 -5.15 31.75
C TYR A 414 -1.16 -4.41 30.43
N TYR A 415 -2.03 -4.71 29.46
CA TYR A 415 -2.18 -3.98 28.21
C TYR A 415 -3.62 -4.11 27.70
N GLU A 416 -4.10 -3.12 26.95
CA GLU A 416 -5.41 -3.16 26.31
C GLU A 416 -5.31 -3.99 25.03
N ALA A 417 -5.72 -5.26 25.08
CA ALA A 417 -5.66 -6.19 23.95
C ALA A 417 -6.76 -5.96 22.89
N GLU A 418 -7.83 -5.27 23.26
CA GLU A 418 -9.00 -4.98 22.43
C GLU A 418 -9.25 -3.46 22.41
N PRO A 419 -9.72 -2.89 21.29
CA PRO A 419 -10.02 -1.47 21.22
C PRO A 419 -11.28 -1.16 22.03
N HIS A 420 -11.25 -0.09 22.84
CA HIS A 420 -12.43 0.44 23.55
C HIS A 420 -13.63 0.72 22.63
N TYR A 421 -13.39 0.98 21.34
CA TYR A 421 -14.42 1.19 20.34
C TYR A 421 -14.02 0.41 19.09
N GLY A 422 -14.77 -0.63 18.75
CA GLY A 422 -14.45 -1.58 17.68
C GLY A 422 -15.59 -1.78 16.69
N TRP A 423 -15.55 -2.92 15.97
CA TRP A 423 -16.49 -3.22 14.89
C TRP A 423 -17.97 -3.20 15.32
N ALA A 424 -18.29 -3.72 16.51
CA ALA A 424 -19.66 -3.75 17.01
C ALA A 424 -20.19 -2.34 17.32
N ASP A 425 -19.35 -1.49 17.93
CA ASP A 425 -19.70 -0.12 18.31
C ASP A 425 -19.89 0.77 17.08
N VAL A 426 -19.01 0.64 16.08
CA VAL A 426 -19.16 1.40 14.83
C VAL A 426 -20.43 0.99 14.10
N VAL A 427 -20.68 -0.32 13.88
CA VAL A 427 -21.91 -0.80 13.22
C VAL A 427 -23.18 -0.37 13.97
N GLY A 428 -23.15 -0.34 15.30
CA GLY A 428 -24.28 0.16 16.10
C GLY A 428 -24.50 1.68 15.99
N ASN A 429 -23.46 2.43 15.64
CA ASN A 429 -23.52 3.89 15.48
C ASN A 429 -23.76 4.34 14.04
N SER A 430 -23.38 3.59 13.01
CA SER A 430 -23.59 3.90 11.58
C SER A 430 -25.02 3.59 11.08
N SER A 431 -26.05 3.87 11.88
CA SER A 431 -27.44 3.45 11.62
C SER A 431 -28.04 4.09 10.36
N GLN A 432 -27.74 5.36 10.09
CA GLN A 432 -28.16 6.08 8.90
C GLN A 432 -27.38 5.59 7.67
N LEU A 433 -26.06 5.38 7.79
CA LEU A 433 -25.22 4.82 6.71
C LEU A 433 -25.75 3.46 6.24
N LEU A 434 -26.07 2.58 7.20
CA LEU A 434 -26.61 1.25 6.91
C LEU A 434 -28.02 1.34 6.29
N SER A 435 -28.81 2.35 6.62
CA SER A 435 -30.16 2.56 6.09
C SER A 435 -30.22 3.00 4.62
N ILE A 436 -29.13 3.57 4.07
CA ILE A 436 -29.06 3.97 2.64
C ILE A 436 -29.36 2.75 1.76
N GLN A 437 -30.40 2.84 0.95
CA GLN A 437 -30.73 1.79 -0.02
C GLN A 437 -29.87 2.00 -1.29
N PRO A 438 -29.01 1.03 -1.67
CA PRO A 438 -28.36 1.06 -2.97
C PRO A 438 -29.42 0.90 -4.07
N ARG A 439 -29.15 1.44 -5.26
CA ARG A 439 -30.00 1.14 -6.42
C ARG A 439 -29.83 -0.32 -6.83
N ASP A 440 -30.91 -0.94 -7.27
CA ASP A 440 -30.86 -2.25 -7.91
C ASP A 440 -29.84 -2.24 -9.04
N ARG A 441 -29.09 -3.34 -9.19
CA ARG A 441 -28.17 -3.53 -10.32
C ARG A 441 -28.95 -3.28 -11.62
N PRO A 442 -28.53 -2.31 -12.48
CA PRO A 442 -29.19 -2.11 -13.76
C PRO A 442 -29.26 -3.43 -14.53
N PRO A 443 -30.39 -3.77 -15.17
CA PRO A 443 -30.50 -4.99 -15.96
C PRO A 443 -29.36 -5.02 -16.98
N ASP A 444 -28.68 -6.16 -17.05
CA ASP A 444 -27.34 -6.28 -17.64
C ASP A 444 -27.34 -5.76 -19.08
N ARG A 445 -26.88 -4.51 -19.28
CA ARG A 445 -26.63 -3.97 -20.62
C ARG A 445 -25.30 -4.51 -21.14
N SER A 446 -25.27 -5.84 -21.28
CA SER A 446 -24.44 -6.53 -22.26
C SER A 446 -24.98 -6.28 -23.68
N GLU A 447 -25.11 -5.01 -24.05
CA GLU A 447 -25.32 -4.57 -25.43
C GLU A 447 -24.18 -3.61 -25.78
N PRO A 448 -23.29 -3.98 -26.72
CA PRO A 448 -22.28 -3.08 -27.22
C PRO A 448 -22.92 -1.85 -27.86
N LEU A 449 -22.29 -0.67 -27.73
CA LEU A 449 -22.63 0.52 -28.52
C LEU A 449 -22.20 0.41 -30.01
N PHE A 450 -22.14 -0.81 -30.53
CA PHE A 450 -21.88 -1.13 -31.92
C PHE A 450 -22.88 -2.21 -32.35
N PRO A 451 -23.49 -2.11 -33.54
CA PRO A 451 -24.45 -3.11 -34.01
C PRO A 451 -23.78 -4.49 -34.07
N PRO A 452 -24.52 -5.60 -33.82
CA PRO A 452 -23.99 -6.96 -33.93
C PRO A 452 -23.79 -7.33 -35.41
N GLY A 453 -22.73 -6.79 -36.00
CA GLY A 453 -22.34 -6.97 -37.39
C GLY A 453 -20.84 -6.85 -37.55
N ILE A 454 -20.20 -7.94 -37.98
CA ILE A 454 -18.81 -7.99 -38.48
C ILE A 454 -17.68 -7.86 -37.42
N PHE A 455 -17.77 -8.59 -36.29
CA PHE A 455 -16.57 -8.87 -35.44
C PHE A 455 -16.29 -10.36 -35.16
N ASN A 456 -17.12 -11.29 -35.64
CA ASN A 456 -16.90 -12.75 -35.51
C ASN A 456 -16.16 -13.35 -36.72
N ARG A 457 -15.15 -12.65 -37.26
CA ARG A 457 -14.24 -13.22 -38.26
C ARG A 457 -12.82 -13.26 -37.72
N SER A 458 -12.40 -14.44 -37.25
CA SER A 458 -11.00 -14.74 -37.03
C SER A 458 -10.22 -14.53 -38.32
N VAL A 459 -9.14 -13.76 -38.27
CA VAL A 459 -8.32 -13.47 -39.46
C VAL A 459 -7.63 -14.75 -39.92
N THR A 460 -7.74 -15.08 -41.20
CA THR A 460 -7.09 -16.28 -41.75
C THR A 460 -5.57 -16.11 -41.77
N LYS A 461 -4.83 -17.22 -41.72
CA LYS A 461 -3.36 -17.17 -41.77
C LYS A 461 -2.86 -16.58 -43.10
N GLU A 462 -3.61 -16.80 -44.17
CA GLU A 462 -3.40 -16.27 -45.51
C GLU A 462 -3.58 -14.74 -45.55
N GLU A 463 -4.54 -14.20 -44.81
CA GLU A 463 -4.71 -12.75 -44.63
C GLU A 463 -3.57 -12.17 -43.78
N LEU A 464 -3.23 -12.79 -42.64
CA LEU A 464 -2.10 -12.36 -41.80
C LEU A 464 -0.76 -12.35 -42.52
N ASN A 465 -0.52 -13.30 -43.44
CA ASN A 465 0.68 -13.34 -44.28
C ASN A 465 0.74 -12.20 -45.32
N ARG A 466 -0.40 -11.58 -45.65
CA ARG A 466 -0.50 -10.41 -46.55
C ARG A 466 -0.51 -9.08 -45.79
N SER A 467 -0.96 -9.09 -44.54
CA SER A 467 -0.94 -7.94 -43.65
C SER A 467 0.47 -7.45 -43.34
N ARG A 468 0.57 -6.20 -42.87
CA ARG A 468 1.77 -5.60 -42.31
C ARG A 468 1.72 -5.74 -40.80
N ILE A 469 2.67 -6.48 -40.23
CA ILE A 469 2.75 -6.75 -38.78
C ILE A 469 4.02 -6.09 -38.24
N ALA A 470 3.91 -5.26 -37.20
CA ALA A 470 5.05 -4.76 -36.45
C ALA A 470 5.28 -5.63 -35.21
N VAL A 471 6.51 -6.09 -34.97
CA VAL A 471 6.88 -6.82 -33.74
C VAL A 471 7.80 -5.95 -32.90
N CYS A 472 7.24 -5.43 -31.81
CA CYS A 472 7.92 -4.63 -30.82
C CYS A 472 8.50 -5.52 -29.70
N ILE A 473 9.83 -5.55 -29.54
CA ILE A 473 10.52 -6.23 -28.44
C ILE A 473 11.16 -5.17 -27.52
N VAL A 474 10.83 -5.24 -26.22
CA VAL A 474 11.27 -4.22 -25.23
C VAL A 474 11.87 -4.81 -23.96
N GLY A 475 12.81 -4.07 -23.36
CA GLY A 475 13.48 -4.45 -22.10
C GLY A 475 14.96 -4.83 -22.27
N GLY A 476 15.65 -5.02 -21.15
CA GLY A 476 17.09 -5.36 -21.14
C GLY A 476 17.39 -6.82 -21.50
N ALA A 477 18.61 -7.08 -21.98
CA ALA A 477 19.03 -8.32 -22.65
C ALA A 477 19.34 -9.51 -21.71
N ARG A 478 18.83 -9.47 -20.47
CA ARG A 478 19.00 -10.55 -19.48
C ARG A 478 18.39 -11.86 -20.00
N ARG A 479 19.18 -12.94 -19.93
CA ARG A 479 18.83 -14.28 -20.43
C ARG A 479 18.39 -14.33 -21.89
N PHE A 480 18.79 -13.36 -22.71
CA PHE A 480 18.40 -13.30 -24.12
C PHE A 480 19.00 -14.45 -24.96
N GLU A 481 20.04 -15.11 -24.47
CA GLU A 481 20.56 -16.37 -25.02
C GLU A 481 19.53 -17.51 -24.98
N LEU A 482 18.55 -17.43 -24.08
CA LEU A 482 17.46 -18.41 -23.91
C LEU A 482 16.18 -17.95 -24.64
N THR A 483 15.82 -16.67 -24.47
CA THR A 483 14.53 -16.12 -24.93
C THR A 483 14.55 -15.67 -26.39
N GLY A 484 15.61 -15.00 -26.83
CA GLY A 484 15.75 -14.48 -28.19
C GLY A 484 15.58 -15.53 -29.29
N PRO A 485 16.26 -16.69 -29.21
CA PRO A 485 16.07 -17.79 -30.16
C PRO A 485 14.64 -18.35 -30.18
N SER A 486 13.90 -18.25 -29.07
CA SER A 486 12.48 -18.64 -29.02
C SER A 486 11.59 -17.61 -29.72
N ILE A 487 11.76 -16.31 -29.45
CA ILE A 487 11.00 -15.22 -30.10
C ILE A 487 11.21 -15.24 -31.62
N ILE A 488 12.47 -15.42 -32.07
CA ILE A 488 12.80 -15.51 -33.50
C ILE A 488 12.09 -16.70 -34.16
N GLN A 489 11.92 -17.83 -33.47
CA GLN A 489 11.32 -19.03 -34.05
C GLN A 489 9.81 -19.12 -33.92
N LYS A 490 9.24 -18.57 -32.84
CA LYS A 490 7.82 -18.74 -32.47
C LYS A 490 6.96 -17.51 -32.80
N ILE A 491 7.58 -16.37 -33.10
CA ILE A 491 6.91 -15.15 -33.58
C ILE A 491 7.47 -14.75 -34.95
N LEU A 492 8.75 -14.37 -35.04
CA LEU A 492 9.28 -13.71 -36.24
C LEU A 492 9.35 -14.63 -37.47
N LYS A 493 9.60 -15.92 -37.28
CA LYS A 493 9.58 -16.93 -38.36
C LYS A 493 8.20 -17.56 -38.60
N GLU A 494 7.28 -17.38 -37.65
CA GLU A 494 5.86 -17.74 -37.84
C GLU A 494 5.17 -16.73 -38.77
N TYR A 495 5.51 -15.45 -38.60
CA TYR A 495 5.05 -14.32 -39.43
C TYR A 495 6.26 -13.64 -40.13
N PRO A 496 6.83 -14.23 -41.20
CA PRO A 496 8.04 -13.72 -41.85
C PRO A 496 7.84 -12.38 -42.59
N ASN A 497 6.59 -11.97 -42.79
CA ASN A 497 6.17 -10.65 -43.25
C ASN A 497 6.28 -9.56 -42.16
N SER A 498 6.51 -9.94 -40.90
CA SER A 498 6.60 -9.00 -39.79
C SER A 498 7.91 -8.22 -39.75
N ASP A 499 7.82 -6.95 -39.38
CA ASP A 499 8.95 -6.03 -39.21
C ASP A 499 9.35 -5.94 -37.74
N LEU A 500 10.59 -6.30 -37.42
CA LEU A 500 11.12 -6.23 -36.06
C LEU A 500 11.52 -4.80 -35.67
N TYR A 501 11.08 -4.41 -34.47
CA TYR A 501 11.46 -3.21 -33.72
C TYR A 501 12.05 -3.63 -32.37
N LEU A 502 13.27 -3.18 -32.06
CA LEU A 502 13.92 -3.40 -30.77
C LEU A 502 14.12 -2.07 -30.05
N HIS A 503 13.54 -1.91 -28.86
CA HIS A 503 13.78 -0.77 -27.98
C HIS A 503 14.33 -1.28 -26.63
N SER A 504 15.66 -1.24 -26.49
CA SER A 504 16.39 -1.85 -25.36
C SER A 504 17.22 -0.81 -24.61
N PRO A 505 17.28 -0.86 -23.27
CA PRO A 505 18.35 -0.19 -22.55
C PRO A 505 19.70 -0.85 -22.91
N LEU A 506 20.79 -0.10 -22.81
CA LEU A 506 22.14 -0.63 -22.77
C LEU A 506 22.40 -1.19 -21.36
N ASP A 507 22.62 -2.50 -21.26
CA ASP A 507 23.05 -3.21 -20.06
C ASP A 507 24.25 -4.12 -20.38
N SER A 508 24.82 -4.76 -19.36
CA SER A 508 25.97 -5.68 -19.51
C SER A 508 25.66 -6.94 -20.33
N ASN A 509 24.40 -7.20 -20.67
CA ASN A 509 23.97 -8.32 -21.50
C ASN A 509 23.63 -7.87 -22.93
N ALA A 510 23.69 -6.57 -23.26
CA ALA A 510 23.24 -6.03 -24.56
C ALA A 510 23.94 -6.68 -25.76
N TYR A 511 25.17 -7.19 -25.59
CA TYR A 511 25.90 -7.95 -26.60
C TYR A 511 25.12 -9.17 -27.12
N LYS A 512 24.24 -9.76 -26.30
CA LYS A 512 23.41 -10.93 -26.65
C LYS A 512 22.37 -10.62 -27.73
N LEU A 513 21.99 -9.34 -27.88
CA LEU A 513 21.06 -8.88 -28.91
C LEU A 513 21.56 -9.13 -30.34
N SER A 514 22.87 -9.39 -30.51
CA SER A 514 23.49 -9.90 -31.75
C SER A 514 22.78 -11.13 -32.35
N LEU A 515 22.13 -11.97 -31.53
CA LEU A 515 21.31 -13.11 -31.97
C LEU A 515 20.18 -12.72 -32.94
N LEU A 516 19.67 -11.48 -32.84
CA LEU A 516 18.64 -10.93 -33.72
C LEU A 516 19.07 -10.86 -35.19
N LYS A 517 20.36 -10.99 -35.52
CA LYS A 517 20.83 -11.03 -36.92
C LYS A 517 20.15 -12.14 -37.73
N THR A 518 19.70 -13.20 -37.05
CA THR A 518 18.99 -14.35 -37.64
C THR A 518 17.47 -14.15 -37.82
N ALA A 519 16.94 -12.98 -37.45
CA ALA A 519 15.55 -12.59 -37.73
C ALA A 519 15.32 -12.39 -39.25
N PRO A 520 14.10 -12.61 -39.77
CA PRO A 520 13.82 -12.46 -41.21
C PRO A 520 13.95 -11.00 -41.69
N ARG A 521 13.27 -10.06 -41.02
CA ARG A 521 13.22 -8.63 -41.34
C ARG A 521 13.45 -7.80 -40.09
N ILE A 522 14.11 -6.65 -40.22
CA ILE A 522 14.45 -5.75 -39.10
C ILE A 522 14.30 -4.30 -39.57
N SER A 523 13.29 -3.60 -39.07
CA SER A 523 13.03 -2.22 -39.47
C SER A 523 13.82 -1.23 -38.64
N ALA A 524 13.84 -1.37 -37.31
CA ALA A 524 14.54 -0.42 -36.45
C ALA A 524 15.09 -1.06 -35.17
N ILE A 525 16.32 -0.69 -34.81
CA ILE A 525 16.96 -1.06 -33.55
C ILE A 525 17.42 0.21 -32.84
N LYS A 526 16.97 0.34 -31.59
CA LYS A 526 17.39 1.40 -30.67
C LYS A 526 17.89 0.79 -29.36
N ILE A 527 19.18 0.93 -29.11
CA ILE A 527 19.85 0.56 -27.86
C ILE A 527 20.32 1.86 -27.22
N PHE A 528 19.87 2.21 -26.02
CA PHE A 528 20.15 3.52 -25.43
C PHE A 528 20.63 3.41 -23.98
N LYS A 529 21.53 4.29 -23.56
CA LYS A 529 21.87 4.41 -22.13
C LYS A 529 20.65 5.02 -21.39
N PRO A 530 20.05 4.33 -20.41
CA PRO A 530 18.94 4.90 -19.64
C PRO A 530 19.36 6.21 -18.97
N LYS A 531 18.47 7.20 -19.00
CA LYS A 531 18.62 8.48 -18.30
C LYS A 531 17.42 8.66 -17.40
N THR A 532 17.61 9.21 -16.20
CA THR A 532 16.52 9.56 -15.28
C THR A 532 15.47 10.41 -16.01
N ILE A 533 14.21 10.02 -15.91
CA ILE A 533 13.09 10.76 -16.51
C ILE A 533 12.62 11.77 -15.47
N LYS A 534 12.48 13.05 -15.84
CA LYS A 534 11.95 14.07 -14.91
C LYS A 534 10.50 13.71 -14.57
N GLU A 535 10.24 13.46 -13.29
CA GLU A 535 8.89 13.19 -12.77
C GLU A 535 8.02 14.45 -12.89
N THR A 536 6.76 14.26 -13.30
CA THR A 536 5.71 15.28 -13.31
C THR A 536 4.70 15.02 -12.21
N GLU A 537 3.96 16.04 -11.77
CA GLU A 537 2.92 15.89 -10.75
C GLU A 537 1.86 14.85 -11.14
N PHE A 538 1.43 14.84 -12.41
CA PHE A 538 0.50 13.85 -12.95
C PHE A 538 1.04 12.43 -12.80
N GLN A 539 2.32 12.20 -13.11
CA GLN A 539 2.95 10.88 -12.98
C GLN A 539 2.99 10.40 -11.52
N VAL A 540 3.34 11.27 -10.58
CA VAL A 540 3.43 10.90 -9.15
C VAL A 540 2.05 10.73 -8.51
N ARG A 541 1.01 11.41 -9.02
CA ARG A 541 -0.38 11.29 -8.55
C ARG A 541 -1.07 10.04 -9.07
N VAL A 542 -0.94 9.77 -10.38
CA VAL A 542 -1.55 8.62 -11.07
C VAL A 542 -0.85 7.31 -10.69
N LEU A 543 0.48 7.31 -10.57
CA LEU A 543 1.26 6.08 -10.44
C LEU A 543 1.82 5.88 -9.03
N SER A 544 1.77 4.64 -8.55
CA SER A 544 2.41 4.23 -7.29
C SER A 544 3.74 3.52 -7.52
N ALA A 545 4.71 3.83 -6.66
CA ALA A 545 5.96 3.08 -6.55
C ALA A 545 5.78 1.64 -6.00
N ARG A 546 4.60 1.30 -5.47
CA ARG A 546 4.32 0.03 -4.79
C ARG A 546 4.52 -1.18 -5.72
N GLY A 547 5.46 -2.06 -5.36
CA GLY A 547 5.81 -3.25 -6.14
C GLY A 547 6.86 -3.02 -7.24
N SER A 548 7.27 -1.77 -7.50
CA SER A 548 8.39 -1.47 -8.40
C SER A 548 9.73 -1.55 -7.65
N PRO A 549 10.72 -2.32 -8.13
CA PRO A 549 12.03 -2.47 -7.46
C PRO A 549 12.84 -1.17 -7.44
N ASN A 550 12.60 -0.28 -8.42
CA ASN A 550 13.31 0.98 -8.59
C ASN A 550 12.34 2.17 -8.39
N GLY A 551 11.30 1.98 -7.58
CA GLY A 551 10.25 2.96 -7.34
C GLY A 551 9.57 3.48 -8.61
N ILE A 552 9.12 4.73 -8.57
CA ILE A 552 8.46 5.41 -9.69
C ILE A 552 9.34 5.49 -10.96
N GLN A 553 10.65 5.73 -10.80
CA GLN A 553 11.59 5.72 -11.93
C GLN A 553 11.60 4.39 -12.67
N GLY A 554 11.57 3.25 -11.96
CA GLY A 554 11.48 1.94 -12.59
C GLY A 554 10.26 1.78 -13.51
N LEU A 555 9.14 2.39 -13.13
CA LEU A 555 7.89 2.36 -13.88
C LEU A 555 7.94 3.32 -15.08
N LEU A 556 8.44 4.54 -14.90
CA LEU A 556 8.62 5.52 -15.99
C LEU A 556 9.60 5.02 -17.06
N GLN A 557 10.72 4.39 -16.68
CA GLN A 557 11.65 3.77 -17.63
C GLN A 557 10.98 2.66 -18.43
N TYR A 558 10.13 1.86 -17.78
CA TYR A 558 9.39 0.79 -18.44
C TYR A 558 8.31 1.33 -19.40
N PHE A 559 7.59 2.38 -19.02
CA PHE A 559 6.62 3.03 -19.89
C PHE A 559 7.31 3.70 -21.09
N ASN A 560 8.45 4.37 -20.88
CA ASN A 560 9.30 4.90 -21.95
C ASN A 560 9.80 3.80 -22.89
N LEU A 561 10.13 2.60 -22.37
CA LEU A 561 10.53 1.46 -23.20
C LEU A 561 9.38 1.00 -24.13
N VAL A 562 8.14 0.97 -23.63
CA VAL A 562 6.97 0.60 -24.44
C VAL A 562 6.61 1.67 -25.45
N GLU A 563 6.47 2.92 -25.01
CA GLU A 563 6.00 4.02 -25.87
C GLU A 563 7.06 4.42 -26.92
N GLY A 564 8.35 4.44 -26.55
CA GLY A 564 9.42 4.72 -27.53
C GLY A 564 9.49 3.70 -28.67
N CYS A 565 9.02 2.46 -28.43
CA CYS A 565 8.88 1.45 -29.48
C CYS A 565 7.71 1.78 -30.43
N LEU A 566 6.58 2.28 -29.90
CA LEU A 566 5.48 2.82 -30.71
C LEU A 566 5.94 4.03 -31.54
N THR A 567 6.74 4.93 -30.96
CA THR A 567 7.33 6.07 -31.69
C THR A 567 8.21 5.60 -32.86
N MET A 568 9.02 4.54 -32.68
CA MET A 568 9.82 3.95 -33.76
C MET A 568 8.96 3.36 -34.88
N ILE A 569 7.86 2.69 -34.53
CA ILE A 569 6.87 2.16 -35.49
C ILE A 569 6.22 3.31 -36.28
N GLN A 570 5.74 4.34 -35.58
CA GLN A 570 5.10 5.51 -36.19
C GLN A 570 6.06 6.29 -37.11
N ALA A 571 7.32 6.49 -36.70
CA ALA A 571 8.33 7.13 -37.51
C ALA A 571 8.63 6.34 -38.80
N TYR A 572 8.65 5.00 -38.73
CA TYR A 572 8.85 4.14 -39.90
C TYR A 572 7.64 4.15 -40.84
N GLN A 573 6.42 4.11 -40.31
CA GLN A 573 5.18 4.28 -41.10
C GLN A 573 5.19 5.59 -41.89
N HIS A 574 5.46 6.72 -41.20
CA HIS A 574 5.52 8.04 -41.82
C HIS A 574 6.61 8.11 -42.91
N LYS A 575 7.81 7.58 -42.62
CA LYS A 575 8.93 7.57 -43.58
C LYS A 575 8.64 6.75 -44.85
N ASN A 576 7.86 5.68 -44.75
CA ASN A 576 7.60 4.74 -45.85
C ASN A 576 6.16 4.83 -46.42
N ASN A 577 5.38 5.82 -45.98
CA ASN A 577 4.01 6.09 -46.40
C ASN A 577 3.07 4.85 -46.37
N PHE A 578 3.02 4.15 -45.24
CA PHE A 578 2.07 3.06 -45.02
C PHE A 578 1.67 2.94 -43.53
N THR A 579 0.55 2.29 -43.25
CA THR A 579 0.14 1.88 -41.90
C THR A 579 0.33 0.38 -41.69
N TYR A 580 0.76 -0.02 -40.49
CA TYR A 580 0.69 -1.41 -40.05
C TYR A 580 -0.78 -1.80 -39.80
N ASP A 581 -1.11 -3.07 -40.00
CA ASP A 581 -2.42 -3.61 -39.64
C ASP A 581 -2.42 -4.07 -38.18
N TRP A 582 -1.31 -4.67 -37.73
CA TRP A 582 -1.16 -5.30 -36.42
C TRP A 582 0.13 -4.89 -35.71
N ILE A 583 0.08 -4.80 -34.38
CA ILE A 583 1.27 -4.67 -33.54
C ILE A 583 1.29 -5.80 -32.51
N ILE A 584 2.37 -6.57 -32.51
CA ILE A 584 2.71 -7.54 -31.46
C ILE A 584 3.75 -6.90 -30.56
N ARG A 585 3.49 -6.83 -29.25
CA ARG A 585 4.45 -6.35 -28.25
C ARG A 585 4.83 -7.49 -27.31
N THR A 586 6.11 -7.84 -27.26
CA THR A 586 6.67 -8.80 -26.29
C THR A 586 7.85 -8.20 -25.52
N ARG A 587 8.18 -8.80 -24.37
CA ARG A 587 9.40 -8.47 -23.62
C ARG A 587 10.59 -9.26 -24.14
N VAL A 588 11.79 -8.70 -23.99
CA VAL A 588 13.08 -9.37 -24.27
C VAL A 588 13.27 -10.63 -23.40
N ASP A 589 12.78 -10.64 -22.17
CA ASP A 589 12.83 -11.78 -21.23
C ASP A 589 11.67 -12.79 -21.39
N GLY A 590 10.89 -12.70 -22.48
CA GLY A 590 9.80 -13.64 -22.79
C GLY A 590 10.27 -14.89 -23.55
N TYR A 591 10.21 -16.06 -22.92
CA TYR A 591 10.47 -17.36 -23.55
C TYR A 591 9.17 -17.97 -24.10
N TRP A 592 9.18 -18.43 -25.35
CA TRP A 592 8.03 -19.01 -26.06
C TRP A 592 8.24 -20.52 -26.31
N ASN A 593 7.35 -21.38 -25.80
CA ASN A 593 7.43 -22.82 -26.02
C ASN A 593 6.69 -23.26 -27.30
N SER A 594 5.59 -22.60 -27.66
CA SER A 594 4.82 -22.81 -28.90
C SER A 594 4.67 -21.53 -29.73
N PRO A 595 4.38 -21.60 -31.04
CA PRO A 595 4.14 -20.43 -31.87
C PRO A 595 2.93 -19.61 -31.41
N LEU A 596 2.92 -18.31 -31.75
CA LEU A 596 1.75 -17.45 -31.58
C LEU A 596 0.67 -17.82 -32.61
N SER A 597 -0.57 -18.06 -32.16
CA SER A 597 -1.65 -18.53 -33.05
C SER A 597 -2.18 -17.43 -33.95
N SER A 598 -2.60 -17.77 -35.17
CA SER A 598 -3.34 -16.85 -36.04
C SER A 598 -4.72 -16.48 -35.46
N GLU A 599 -5.29 -17.35 -34.62
CA GLU A 599 -6.56 -17.13 -33.92
C GLU A 599 -6.49 -16.06 -32.81
N ASP A 600 -5.29 -15.58 -32.48
CA ASP A 600 -5.07 -14.51 -31.49
C ASP A 600 -5.21 -13.11 -32.10
N PHE A 601 -5.27 -12.99 -33.43
CA PHE A 601 -5.45 -11.73 -34.15
C PHE A 601 -6.95 -11.42 -34.29
N ILE A 602 -7.47 -10.59 -33.38
CA ILE A 602 -8.89 -10.25 -33.28
C ILE A 602 -9.08 -8.76 -33.59
N PRO A 603 -9.77 -8.38 -34.69
CA PRO A 603 -9.96 -6.98 -35.04
C PRO A 603 -10.75 -6.20 -33.98
N GLY A 604 -10.41 -4.93 -33.76
CA GLY A 604 -11.08 -4.05 -32.79
C GLY A 604 -10.88 -4.42 -31.32
N THR A 605 -10.05 -5.42 -31.00
CA THR A 605 -9.86 -5.92 -29.63
C THR A 605 -8.37 -6.07 -29.30
N TYR A 606 -7.95 -5.57 -28.15
CA TYR A 606 -6.59 -5.76 -27.64
C TYR A 606 -6.48 -7.05 -26.81
N LEU A 607 -5.61 -7.96 -27.22
CA LEU A 607 -5.37 -9.22 -26.51
C LEU A 607 -4.28 -9.05 -25.45
N VAL A 608 -4.60 -9.51 -24.23
CA VAL A 608 -3.68 -9.59 -23.08
C VAL A 608 -3.57 -11.05 -22.58
N PRO A 609 -2.46 -11.44 -21.91
CA PRO A 609 -2.35 -12.75 -21.30
C PRO A 609 -3.25 -12.90 -20.07
N SER A 610 -3.80 -14.10 -19.85
CA SER A 610 -4.56 -14.43 -18.64
C SER A 610 -3.65 -14.65 -17.41
N GLY A 611 -4.04 -14.11 -16.25
CA GLY A 611 -3.29 -14.25 -14.99
C GLY A 611 -2.07 -13.33 -14.91
N SER A 612 -1.31 -13.39 -13.81
CA SER A 612 -0.14 -12.55 -13.51
C SER A 612 -0.40 -11.04 -13.65
N SER A 613 -1.56 -10.58 -13.18
CA SER A 613 -2.13 -9.27 -13.49
C SER A 613 -2.13 -8.24 -12.34
N TYR A 614 -1.72 -8.62 -11.12
CA TYR A 614 -1.48 -7.69 -9.99
C TYR A 614 -2.58 -6.62 -9.75
N GLY A 615 -3.85 -6.99 -9.89
CA GLY A 615 -5.02 -6.12 -9.73
C GLY A 615 -5.49 -5.38 -10.99
N GLY A 616 -4.71 -5.42 -12.07
CA GLY A 616 -5.03 -4.80 -13.36
C GLY A 616 -5.05 -5.80 -14.52
N LEU A 617 -4.38 -5.47 -15.62
CA LEU A 617 -4.19 -6.36 -16.78
C LEU A 617 -2.71 -6.73 -16.95
N ASN A 618 -2.44 -7.98 -17.29
CA ASN A 618 -1.08 -8.47 -17.54
C ASN A 618 -0.48 -7.74 -18.75
N ASP A 619 0.57 -6.98 -18.48
CA ASP A 619 1.22 -6.09 -19.44
C ASP A 619 2.47 -6.72 -20.07
N ARG A 620 2.70 -8.03 -19.88
CA ARG A 620 3.96 -8.72 -20.27
C ARG A 620 4.01 -9.07 -21.76
N PHE A 621 2.85 -9.14 -22.40
CA PHE A 621 2.66 -9.25 -23.84
C PHE A 621 1.40 -8.48 -24.23
N GLY A 622 1.29 -8.09 -25.49
CA GLY A 622 0.02 -7.65 -26.05
C GLY A 622 0.00 -7.78 -27.57
N LEU A 623 -1.19 -7.94 -28.12
CA LEU A 623 -1.45 -8.02 -29.55
C LEU A 623 -2.75 -7.29 -29.85
N GLY A 624 -2.73 -6.36 -30.79
CA GLY A 624 -3.94 -5.74 -31.30
C GLY A 624 -3.76 -5.26 -32.73
N ASP A 625 -4.85 -4.79 -33.33
CA ASP A 625 -4.75 -3.97 -34.53
C ASP A 625 -3.99 -2.67 -34.23
N TYR A 626 -3.67 -1.90 -35.27
CA TYR A 626 -2.93 -0.65 -35.10
C TYR A 626 -3.60 0.33 -34.12
N ASN A 627 -4.91 0.54 -34.22
CA ASN A 627 -5.63 1.56 -33.44
C ASN A 627 -5.67 1.20 -31.94
N THR A 628 -6.05 -0.03 -31.63
CA THR A 628 -6.04 -0.55 -30.25
C THR A 628 -4.63 -0.57 -29.67
N SER A 629 -3.62 -0.86 -30.50
CA SER A 629 -2.22 -0.89 -30.08
C SER A 629 -1.60 0.49 -29.86
N VAL A 630 -1.99 1.52 -30.62
CA VAL A 630 -1.57 2.90 -30.35
C VAL A 630 -1.99 3.29 -28.94
N VAL A 631 -3.27 3.09 -28.59
CA VAL A 631 -3.74 3.34 -27.22
C VAL A 631 -2.98 2.49 -26.22
N ALA A 632 -2.84 1.17 -26.44
CA ALA A 632 -2.20 0.27 -25.48
C ALA A 632 -0.72 0.61 -25.18
N LEU A 633 0.03 1.08 -26.18
CA LEU A 633 1.47 1.35 -26.06
C LEU A 633 1.80 2.79 -25.61
N SER A 634 0.86 3.73 -25.65
CA SER A 634 1.02 5.13 -25.18
C SER A 634 0.99 5.28 -23.64
N ARG A 635 1.95 4.62 -22.98
CA ARG A 635 1.99 4.43 -21.51
C ARG A 635 2.38 5.69 -20.70
N LEU A 636 3.10 6.64 -21.30
CA LEU A 636 3.46 7.93 -20.70
C LEU A 636 2.52 9.05 -21.15
N SER A 637 2.20 9.13 -22.45
CA SER A 637 1.43 10.25 -23.01
C SER A 637 -0.02 10.30 -22.51
N LEU A 638 -0.60 9.15 -22.13
CA LEU A 638 -1.98 9.08 -21.61
C LEU A 638 -2.09 9.26 -20.08
N ILE A 639 -0.97 9.50 -19.37
CA ILE A 639 -0.99 9.73 -17.91
C ILE A 639 -1.81 10.97 -17.50
N PRO A 640 -1.76 12.13 -18.20
CA PRO A 640 -2.61 13.26 -17.85
C PRO A 640 -4.11 12.96 -18.00
N GLU A 641 -4.49 12.09 -18.93
CA GLU A 641 -5.89 11.67 -19.12
C GLU A 641 -6.35 10.72 -17.99
N LEU A 642 -5.47 9.85 -17.50
CA LEU A 642 -5.71 9.06 -16.28
C LEU A 642 -5.93 9.98 -15.06
N ASP A 643 -5.14 11.04 -14.91
CA ASP A 643 -5.27 11.99 -13.79
C ASP A 643 -6.59 12.79 -13.87
N ALA A 644 -6.95 13.26 -15.07
CA ALA A 644 -8.21 13.95 -15.33
C ALA A 644 -9.43 13.07 -15.00
N ALA A 645 -9.35 11.77 -15.28
CA ALA A 645 -10.33 10.76 -14.91
C ALA A 645 -10.23 10.27 -13.45
N ARG A 646 -9.46 10.97 -12.59
CA ARG A 646 -9.30 10.72 -11.14
C ARG A 646 -8.70 9.36 -10.77
N TYR A 647 -7.93 8.74 -11.68
CA TYR A 647 -7.16 7.54 -11.35
C TYR A 647 -5.89 7.93 -10.60
N HIS A 648 -5.72 7.38 -9.40
CA HIS A 648 -4.61 7.69 -8.51
C HIS A 648 -3.96 6.41 -7.94
N LEU A 649 -2.66 6.49 -7.62
CA LEU A 649 -1.88 5.43 -6.97
C LEU A 649 -1.89 4.04 -7.66
N LEU A 650 -2.00 4.01 -8.99
CA LEU A 650 -2.03 2.78 -9.79
C LEU A 650 -0.62 2.17 -9.97
N ASN A 651 -0.54 0.83 -9.96
CA ASN A 651 0.65 0.10 -10.42
C ASN A 651 0.66 -0.02 -11.97
N SER A 652 1.65 -0.72 -12.54
CA SER A 652 1.78 -0.86 -14.00
C SER A 652 0.52 -1.45 -14.63
N GLU A 653 0.10 -2.62 -14.15
CA GLU A 653 -1.03 -3.38 -14.66
C GLU A 653 -2.37 -2.65 -14.46
N GLY A 654 -2.53 -1.94 -13.34
CA GLY A 654 -3.71 -1.10 -13.04
C GLY A 654 -3.79 0.11 -13.96
N ALA A 655 -2.67 0.84 -14.14
CA ALA A 655 -2.59 1.94 -15.10
C ALA A 655 -2.76 1.46 -16.55
N PHE A 656 -2.49 0.17 -16.84
CA PHE A 656 -2.75 -0.41 -18.15
C PHE A 656 -4.25 -0.69 -18.36
N LYS A 657 -4.91 -1.25 -17.34
CA LYS A 657 -6.38 -1.44 -17.33
C LYS A 657 -7.12 -0.11 -17.51
N ALA A 658 -6.79 0.89 -16.68
CA ALA A 658 -7.44 2.19 -16.70
C ALA A 658 -7.30 2.90 -18.06
N GLN A 659 -6.12 2.84 -18.69
CA GLN A 659 -5.86 3.39 -20.02
C GLN A 659 -6.78 2.78 -21.09
N LEU A 660 -6.88 1.44 -21.17
CA LEU A 660 -7.81 0.81 -22.12
C LEU A 660 -9.27 1.14 -21.82
N THR A 661 -9.64 1.28 -20.54
CA THR A 661 -11.00 1.64 -20.10
C THR A 661 -11.41 3.06 -20.51
N ILE A 662 -10.58 4.09 -20.27
CA ILE A 662 -10.92 5.48 -20.63
C ILE A 662 -11.14 5.62 -22.14
N HIS A 663 -10.24 5.06 -22.94
CA HIS A 663 -10.33 5.12 -24.41
C HIS A 663 -11.30 4.10 -25.00
N ARG A 664 -12.07 3.38 -24.17
CA ARG A 664 -13.08 2.38 -24.57
C ARG A 664 -12.54 1.31 -25.52
N VAL A 665 -11.27 0.92 -25.36
CA VAL A 665 -10.64 -0.14 -26.15
C VAL A 665 -11.08 -1.49 -25.60
N PRO A 666 -11.83 -2.30 -26.37
CA PRO A 666 -12.18 -3.65 -25.97
C PRO A 666 -10.91 -4.48 -25.77
N TYR A 667 -10.88 -5.34 -24.76
CA TYR A 667 -9.77 -6.25 -24.55
C TYR A 667 -10.23 -7.65 -24.14
N ILE A 668 -9.41 -8.65 -24.49
CA ILE A 668 -9.66 -10.06 -24.19
C ILE A 668 -8.44 -10.67 -23.50
N SER A 669 -8.69 -11.47 -22.45
CA SER A 669 -7.65 -12.26 -21.79
C SER A 669 -7.61 -13.67 -22.38
N LYS A 670 -6.47 -14.08 -22.96
CA LYS A 670 -6.25 -15.46 -23.46
C LYS A 670 -5.05 -16.14 -22.80
N ARG A 671 -5.06 -17.47 -22.77
CA ARG A 671 -3.89 -18.27 -22.40
C ARG A 671 -2.88 -18.28 -23.54
N LEU A 672 -1.61 -17.94 -23.26
CA LEU A 672 -0.57 -17.81 -24.29
C LEU A 672 0.69 -18.65 -23.99
N PRO A 673 1.36 -19.20 -25.01
CA PRO A 673 2.45 -20.18 -24.86
C PRO A 673 3.82 -19.53 -24.56
N PHE A 674 3.85 -18.63 -23.58
CA PHE A 674 5.07 -17.95 -23.15
C PHE A 674 5.15 -17.77 -21.63
N CYS A 675 6.36 -17.58 -21.13
CA CYS A 675 6.65 -17.22 -19.75
C CYS A 675 7.78 -16.19 -19.68
N VAL A 676 7.91 -15.50 -18.55
CA VAL A 676 8.96 -14.50 -18.33
C VAL A 676 10.10 -15.11 -17.50
N VAL A 677 11.25 -15.30 -18.13
CA VAL A 677 12.45 -15.88 -17.51
C VAL A 677 12.96 -14.93 -16.42
N SER A 678 13.36 -15.47 -15.26
CA SER A 678 13.78 -14.64 -14.12
C SER A 678 14.91 -15.22 -13.28
N ASP A 679 15.93 -14.40 -13.05
CA ASP A 679 17.04 -14.64 -12.10
C ASP A 679 16.72 -14.25 -10.66
N ARG A 680 15.50 -13.80 -10.36
CA ARG A 680 15.10 -13.38 -9.01
C ARG A 680 14.81 -14.59 -8.13
N SER A 681 15.16 -14.47 -6.85
CA SER A 681 14.63 -15.34 -5.80
C SER A 681 13.18 -14.98 -5.47
N TYR A 682 12.41 -16.00 -5.09
CA TYR A 682 11.01 -15.91 -4.66
C TYR A 682 10.74 -17.02 -3.63
N ASP A 683 9.93 -16.74 -2.61
CA ASP A 683 9.61 -17.70 -1.56
C ASP A 683 8.97 -18.98 -2.12
N PHE A 684 9.38 -20.13 -1.58
CA PHE A 684 8.81 -21.43 -1.92
C PHE A 684 8.52 -22.25 -0.64
N PRO A 685 7.30 -22.79 -0.48
CA PRO A 685 6.11 -22.56 -1.30
C PRO A 685 5.65 -21.08 -1.20
N PRO A 686 5.16 -20.48 -2.31
CA PRO A 686 4.79 -19.07 -2.32
C PRO A 686 3.63 -18.75 -1.34
N PRO A 687 3.71 -17.63 -0.58
CA PRO A 687 2.60 -17.17 0.28
C PRO A 687 1.40 -16.69 -0.56
N ARG A 688 0.27 -16.33 0.06
CA ARG A 688 -0.97 -15.91 -0.63
C ARG A 688 -0.77 -14.81 -1.69
N PHE A 689 0.17 -13.89 -1.45
CA PHE A 689 0.61 -12.84 -2.36
C PHE A 689 2.05 -13.05 -2.87
N GLY A 690 2.48 -14.31 -2.95
CA GLY A 690 3.76 -14.72 -3.51
C GLY A 690 3.74 -14.81 -5.04
N VAL A 691 4.91 -15.07 -5.62
CA VAL A 691 5.11 -15.24 -7.07
C VAL A 691 5.43 -16.71 -7.34
N PRO A 692 4.49 -17.50 -7.90
CA PRO A 692 4.80 -18.85 -8.33
C PRO A 692 5.75 -18.79 -9.53
N VAL A 693 6.81 -19.60 -9.49
CA VAL A 693 7.76 -19.75 -10.60
C VAL A 693 7.52 -21.09 -11.26
N ALA A 694 7.15 -21.07 -12.54
CA ALA A 694 6.96 -22.24 -13.35
C ALA A 694 8.31 -22.87 -13.75
N ALA A 695 8.38 -24.20 -13.74
CA ALA A 695 9.43 -24.91 -14.43
C ALA A 695 9.28 -24.69 -15.94
N LEU A 696 10.40 -24.45 -16.64
CA LEU A 696 10.39 -24.29 -18.09
C LEU A 696 9.87 -25.54 -18.82
N SER A 697 9.97 -26.71 -18.18
CA SER A 697 9.40 -28.00 -18.60
C SER A 697 7.87 -28.10 -18.49
N SER A 698 7.20 -27.09 -17.91
CA SER A 698 5.74 -27.10 -17.77
C SER A 698 5.06 -27.21 -19.14
N PRO A 699 4.02 -28.05 -19.30
CA PRO A 699 3.30 -28.19 -20.57
C PRO A 699 2.75 -26.85 -21.12
N GLY A 700 2.33 -25.94 -20.23
CA GLY A 700 1.76 -24.65 -20.59
C GLY A 700 0.34 -24.76 -21.17
N PRO A 701 -0.27 -23.66 -21.65
CA PRO A 701 0.33 -22.33 -21.81
C PRO A 701 0.51 -21.56 -20.49
N LEU A 702 1.66 -20.91 -20.30
CA LEU A 702 2.05 -20.26 -19.03
C LEU A 702 1.64 -18.78 -18.91
N SER A 703 1.20 -18.15 -20.00
CA SER A 703 0.56 -16.82 -20.04
C SER A 703 1.37 -15.69 -19.37
N GLY A 704 2.70 -15.72 -19.51
CA GLY A 704 3.59 -14.72 -18.95
C GLY A 704 3.91 -14.88 -17.46
N ALA A 705 3.56 -16.02 -16.84
CA ALA A 705 4.04 -16.39 -15.50
C ALA A 705 5.57 -16.32 -15.41
N LYS A 706 6.13 -16.17 -14.20
CA LYS A 706 7.59 -16.26 -14.02
C LYS A 706 8.05 -17.69 -14.24
N CYS A 707 9.20 -17.89 -14.87
CA CYS A 707 9.75 -19.22 -15.12
C CYS A 707 11.27 -19.26 -15.03
N ARG A 708 11.80 -20.46 -14.81
CA ARG A 708 13.23 -20.78 -14.97
C ARG A 708 13.44 -22.25 -15.35
N PRO A 709 14.54 -22.62 -16.01
CA PRO A 709 14.94 -24.02 -16.14
C PRO A 709 15.27 -24.57 -14.75
N CYS A 710 14.57 -25.62 -14.33
CA CYS A 710 14.73 -26.26 -13.02
C CYS A 710 14.18 -27.69 -13.06
N THR A 711 14.58 -28.50 -12.09
CA THR A 711 13.93 -29.77 -11.77
C THR A 711 12.73 -29.47 -10.86
N PRO A 712 11.46 -29.71 -11.26
CA PRO A 712 10.30 -29.26 -10.49
C PRO A 712 10.06 -30.11 -9.22
N PRO A 713 10.25 -29.58 -7.99
CA PRO A 713 9.92 -30.31 -6.76
C PRO A 713 8.41 -30.42 -6.53
N CYS A 714 7.58 -29.67 -7.26
CA CYS A 714 6.14 -29.62 -7.06
C CYS A 714 5.41 -29.77 -8.40
N THR A 715 4.79 -30.94 -8.57
CA THR A 715 4.03 -31.36 -9.75
C THR A 715 2.65 -31.85 -9.35
N HIS A 716 1.73 -31.95 -10.33
CA HIS A 716 0.39 -32.52 -10.16
C HIS A 716 -0.36 -32.00 -8.91
N HIS A 717 -0.66 -32.88 -7.95
CA HIS A 717 -1.41 -32.55 -6.74
C HIS A 717 -0.77 -31.44 -5.89
N CYS A 718 0.57 -31.39 -5.82
CA CYS A 718 1.28 -30.33 -5.10
C CYS A 718 1.00 -28.93 -5.69
N VAL A 719 0.92 -28.84 -7.02
CA VAL A 719 0.61 -27.58 -7.71
C VAL A 719 -0.80 -27.13 -7.38
N GLY A 720 -1.78 -28.03 -7.35
CA GLY A 720 -3.15 -27.69 -6.93
C GLY A 720 -3.21 -27.16 -5.49
N LEU A 721 -2.55 -27.84 -4.54
CA LEU A 721 -2.47 -27.40 -3.14
C LEU A 721 -1.78 -26.04 -2.97
N THR A 722 -0.80 -25.73 -3.82
CA THR A 722 -0.06 -24.47 -3.79
C THR A 722 -0.85 -23.35 -4.44
N MET A 723 -1.29 -23.55 -5.68
CA MET A 723 -1.97 -22.53 -6.50
C MET A 723 -3.37 -22.18 -5.98
N ASN A 724 -4.05 -23.07 -5.25
CA ASN A 724 -5.31 -22.77 -4.58
C ASN A 724 -5.16 -21.78 -3.41
N LYS A 725 -3.96 -21.63 -2.83
CA LYS A 725 -3.69 -20.66 -1.74
C LYS A 725 -3.34 -19.26 -2.25
N LEU A 726 -3.03 -19.13 -3.54
CA LEU A 726 -2.60 -17.88 -4.15
C LEU A 726 -3.79 -17.01 -4.57
N TYR A 727 -3.66 -15.69 -4.41
CA TYR A 727 -4.67 -14.77 -4.92
C TYR A 727 -4.65 -14.70 -6.45
N ARG A 728 -5.80 -14.98 -7.09
CA ARG A 728 -5.93 -15.04 -8.56
C ARG A 728 -5.57 -13.72 -9.26
N GLY A 729 -5.91 -12.57 -8.68
CA GLY A 729 -5.55 -11.26 -9.20
C GLY A 729 -4.13 -10.79 -8.84
N TRP A 730 -3.23 -11.67 -8.37
CA TRP A 730 -1.82 -11.34 -8.14
C TRP A 730 -0.94 -11.95 -9.24
N SER A 731 0.07 -12.74 -8.87
CA SER A 731 0.97 -13.44 -9.79
C SER A 731 0.49 -14.85 -10.20
N TRP A 732 -0.79 -15.17 -9.99
CA TRP A 732 -1.37 -16.48 -10.31
C TRP A 732 -1.34 -16.77 -11.81
N THR A 733 -1.27 -18.03 -12.21
CA THR A 733 -1.46 -18.47 -13.61
C THR A 733 -2.30 -19.74 -13.64
N ASP A 734 -2.92 -20.02 -14.77
CA ASP A 734 -3.77 -21.19 -14.92
C ASP A 734 -2.93 -22.49 -14.93
N TRP A 735 -3.33 -23.40 -14.05
CA TRP A 735 -2.67 -24.67 -13.73
C TRP A 735 -3.60 -25.88 -13.95
N THR A 736 -4.82 -25.65 -14.42
CA THR A 736 -5.79 -26.70 -14.78
C THR A 736 -5.18 -27.70 -15.75
N ASN A 737 -5.71 -28.94 -15.79
CA ASN A 737 -5.25 -30.02 -16.66
C ASN A 737 -3.74 -30.35 -16.51
N ASN A 738 -3.15 -30.10 -15.34
CA ASN A 738 -1.71 -30.29 -15.05
C ASN A 738 -0.77 -29.46 -15.97
N THR A 739 -1.22 -28.32 -16.49
CA THR A 739 -0.40 -27.49 -17.40
C THR A 739 0.79 -26.78 -16.75
N LEU A 740 0.90 -26.84 -15.41
CA LEU A 740 1.91 -26.14 -14.62
C LEU A 740 2.69 -27.13 -13.75
N GLN A 741 4.02 -26.96 -13.73
CA GLN A 741 4.94 -27.53 -12.76
C GLN A 741 5.66 -26.36 -12.08
N LEU A 742 5.93 -26.41 -10.78
CA LEU A 742 6.57 -25.31 -10.05
C LEU A 742 8.04 -25.62 -9.77
N CYS A 743 8.90 -24.64 -10.02
CA CYS A 743 10.24 -24.59 -9.45
C CYS A 743 10.17 -24.19 -7.98
N ASP A 744 11.11 -24.71 -7.18
CA ASP A 744 11.60 -23.95 -6.05
C ASP A 744 12.47 -22.80 -6.57
N ALA A 745 12.22 -21.60 -6.05
CA ALA A 745 12.85 -20.36 -6.46
C ALA A 745 13.49 -19.58 -5.30
N HIS A 746 13.67 -20.17 -4.11
CA HIS A 746 14.22 -19.43 -2.95
C HIS A 746 15.68 -18.99 -3.17
N ALA A 747 16.46 -19.75 -3.92
CA ALA A 747 17.88 -19.51 -4.21
C ALA A 747 18.13 -19.20 -5.70
N GLU A 748 19.41 -19.11 -6.07
CA GLU A 748 19.87 -19.03 -7.47
C GLU A 748 19.39 -20.23 -8.31
N TRP A 749 19.75 -20.24 -9.60
CA TRP A 749 19.41 -21.35 -10.49
C TRP A 749 20.24 -22.59 -10.14
N GLU A 750 19.65 -23.78 -10.27
CA GLU A 750 20.30 -25.03 -9.88
C GLU A 750 21.51 -25.37 -10.77
N SER A 751 22.50 -26.05 -10.20
CA SER A 751 23.70 -26.47 -10.92
C SER A 751 23.35 -27.41 -12.08
N GLY A 752 23.69 -27.04 -13.31
CA GLY A 752 23.35 -27.81 -14.51
C GLY A 752 21.99 -27.45 -15.13
N TRP A 753 21.38 -26.33 -14.76
CA TRP A 753 20.20 -25.77 -15.42
C TRP A 753 20.37 -25.67 -16.94
N GLU A 754 21.59 -25.53 -17.44
CA GLU A 754 21.94 -25.49 -18.87
C GLU A 754 21.47 -26.76 -19.58
N LYS A 755 21.68 -27.93 -18.95
CA LYS A 755 21.25 -29.23 -19.51
C LYS A 755 19.73 -29.36 -19.52
N ILE A 756 19.07 -28.83 -18.48
CA ILE A 756 17.61 -28.83 -18.36
C ILE A 756 17.01 -27.90 -19.43
N PHE A 757 17.58 -26.71 -19.63
CA PHE A 757 17.20 -25.83 -20.73
C PHE A 757 17.43 -26.50 -22.08
N ASP A 758 18.61 -27.06 -22.33
CA ASP A 758 18.95 -27.68 -23.62
C ASP A 758 18.02 -28.87 -23.94
N GLN A 759 17.62 -29.65 -22.93
CA GLN A 759 16.63 -30.74 -23.04
C GLN A 759 15.21 -30.23 -23.35
N VAL A 760 14.76 -29.18 -22.67
CA VAL A 760 13.39 -28.63 -22.82
C VAL A 760 13.22 -27.79 -24.09
N ALA A 761 14.20 -26.96 -24.41
CA ALA A 761 14.18 -26.05 -25.55
C ALA A 761 14.60 -26.72 -26.87
N GLY A 762 15.31 -27.85 -26.78
CA GLY A 762 15.78 -28.65 -27.90
C GLY A 762 17.01 -28.09 -28.61
N ASN A 763 17.67 -28.96 -29.38
CA ASN A 763 19.01 -28.78 -29.97
C ASN A 763 19.25 -27.41 -30.63
N LYS A 764 18.24 -26.82 -31.28
CA LYS A 764 18.37 -25.57 -32.02
C LYS A 764 18.43 -24.32 -31.13
N LEU A 765 17.73 -24.34 -29.99
CA LEU A 765 17.80 -23.26 -28.99
C LEU A 765 19.02 -23.49 -28.08
N ALA A 766 19.32 -24.74 -27.73
CA ALA A 766 20.54 -25.15 -27.04
C ALA A 766 21.81 -24.64 -27.77
N ALA A 767 21.93 -24.89 -29.08
CA ALA A 767 23.05 -24.43 -29.88
C ALA A 767 23.19 -22.89 -29.92
N ALA A 768 22.08 -22.15 -29.82
CA ALA A 768 22.11 -20.69 -29.74
C ALA A 768 22.61 -20.21 -28.38
N ARG A 769 22.21 -20.86 -27.27
CA ARG A 769 22.73 -20.61 -25.92
C ARG A 769 24.24 -20.87 -25.87
N GLN A 770 24.67 -22.06 -26.29
CA GLN A 770 26.08 -22.48 -26.32
C GLN A 770 26.96 -21.58 -27.20
N ARG A 771 26.41 -21.05 -28.31
CA ARG A 771 27.08 -20.05 -29.14
C ARG A 771 27.35 -18.74 -28.38
N VAL A 772 26.39 -18.24 -27.59
CA VAL A 772 26.55 -17.02 -26.80
C VAL A 772 27.55 -17.21 -25.66
N GLU A 773 27.49 -18.38 -25.00
CA GLU A 773 28.43 -18.76 -23.94
C GLU A 773 29.89 -18.77 -24.42
N ASN A 774 30.13 -19.17 -25.67
CA ASN A 774 31.46 -19.22 -26.29
C ASN A 774 31.74 -18.04 -27.24
N LEU A 775 30.99 -16.93 -27.12
CA LEU A 775 31.04 -15.82 -28.09
C LEU A 775 32.27 -14.93 -27.85
N LYS A 776 33.27 -15.04 -28.73
CA LYS A 776 34.44 -14.15 -28.74
C LYS A 776 34.06 -12.72 -29.19
N MET A 777 34.75 -11.72 -28.63
CA MET A 777 34.66 -10.30 -28.98
C MET A 777 34.57 -10.05 -30.49
N GLU A 778 35.54 -10.56 -31.27
CA GLU A 778 35.56 -10.42 -32.73
C GLU A 778 34.31 -10.96 -33.43
N GLN A 779 33.78 -12.09 -32.95
CA GLN A 779 32.58 -12.69 -33.53
C GLN A 779 31.34 -11.88 -33.15
N CYS A 780 31.30 -11.31 -31.94
CA CYS A 780 30.24 -10.39 -31.55
C CYS A 780 30.26 -9.11 -32.39
N VAL A 781 31.43 -8.51 -32.64
CA VAL A 781 31.58 -7.36 -33.55
C VAL A 781 31.06 -7.69 -34.96
N LYS A 782 31.45 -8.85 -35.51
CA LYS A 782 30.97 -9.34 -36.81
C LYS A 782 29.45 -9.55 -36.83
N ASP A 783 28.91 -10.14 -35.76
CA ASP A 783 27.47 -10.39 -35.61
C ASP A 783 26.65 -9.09 -35.50
N PHE A 784 27.17 -8.06 -34.80
CA PHE A 784 26.58 -6.72 -34.76
C PHE A 784 26.68 -5.98 -36.10
N ALA A 785 27.79 -6.11 -36.83
CA ALA A 785 27.93 -5.53 -38.16
C ALA A 785 26.92 -6.12 -39.16
N GLU A 786 26.68 -7.44 -39.10
CA GLU A 786 25.63 -8.12 -39.88
C GLU A 786 24.23 -7.64 -39.47
N LEU A 787 23.96 -7.54 -38.17
CA LEU A 787 22.70 -7.02 -37.63
C LEU A 787 22.42 -5.58 -38.09
N MET A 788 23.42 -4.70 -38.00
CA MET A 788 23.34 -3.31 -38.44
C MET A 788 23.08 -3.23 -39.95
N LYS A 789 23.78 -4.03 -40.77
CA LYS A 789 23.57 -4.09 -42.23
C LYS A 789 22.15 -4.53 -42.61
N LYS A 790 21.49 -5.33 -41.78
CA LYS A 790 20.10 -5.79 -41.99
C LYS A 790 19.03 -4.83 -41.45
N THR A 791 19.41 -3.78 -40.73
CA THR A 791 18.47 -2.89 -40.02
C THR A 791 18.28 -1.58 -40.79
N ALA A 792 17.03 -1.19 -41.07
CA ALA A 792 16.76 0.03 -41.84
C ALA A 792 16.94 1.35 -41.05
N TYR A 793 16.83 1.31 -39.72
CA TYR A 793 17.17 2.43 -38.82
C TYR A 793 17.93 1.94 -37.58
N TRP A 794 19.14 2.46 -37.38
CA TRP A 794 20.03 2.04 -36.29
C TRP A 794 20.40 3.22 -35.38
N GLU A 795 20.01 3.14 -34.12
CA GLU A 795 20.39 4.09 -33.06
C GLU A 795 21.00 3.31 -31.87
N ALA A 796 22.32 3.22 -31.81
CA ALA A 796 23.02 2.63 -30.67
C ALA A 796 24.34 3.35 -30.36
N PRO A 797 24.84 3.25 -29.12
CA PRO A 797 26.25 3.51 -28.83
C PRO A 797 27.17 2.78 -29.81
N PRO A 798 28.40 3.29 -30.03
CA PRO A 798 29.40 2.58 -30.83
C PRO A 798 29.55 1.13 -30.36
N VAL A 799 29.76 0.21 -31.32
CA VAL A 799 29.75 -1.24 -31.05
C VAL A 799 30.68 -1.60 -29.90
N TYR A 800 31.90 -1.04 -29.82
CA TYR A 800 32.80 -1.27 -28.68
C TYR A 800 32.15 -0.96 -27.32
N LYS A 801 31.41 0.16 -27.17
CA LYS A 801 30.68 0.51 -25.93
C LYS A 801 29.49 -0.40 -25.62
N THR A 802 29.05 -1.18 -26.59
CA THR A 802 28.02 -2.23 -26.42
C THR A 802 28.66 -3.57 -26.02
N LEU A 803 29.98 -3.68 -26.18
CA LEU A 803 30.80 -4.84 -25.90
C LEU A 803 31.77 -4.63 -24.73
N ASP A 804 31.83 -3.45 -24.07
CA ASP A 804 32.65 -3.15 -22.88
C ASP A 804 32.46 -4.15 -21.68
N PHE A 805 31.52 -5.09 -21.80
CA PHE A 805 31.16 -6.12 -20.80
C PHE A 805 31.39 -7.57 -21.29
N LEU A 806 32.05 -7.76 -22.45
CA LEU A 806 32.51 -9.04 -23.02
C LEU A 806 34.03 -9.17 -22.88
#